data_AF-A0A3M7NNI5-F1
#
_entry.id   AF-A0A3M7NNI5-F1
#
_cell.length_a   1.000
_cell.length_b   1.000
_cell.length_c   1.000
_cell.angle_alpha   90.00
_cell.angle_beta   90.00
_cell.angle_gamma   90.00
#
_symmetry.space_group_name_H-M   'P 1'
#
loop_
_entity.id
_entity.type
_entity.pdbx_description
1 polymer ?
#
loop_
_entity_poly.entity_id
_entity_poly.type
_entity_poly.pdbx_seq_one_letter_code
_entity_poly.pdbx_strand_id
1 'polypeptide(L)'
;MRNTIILHLSTASFLSTVLVAGYLNATSPAALQSPFYDLAQPEGCPPCPRCFDCHYDEFPCLQFANCSNANGKCVCPPGWGGDDCSQPLCGSLADGKNRSPRTSEQCECKDGWEGINCNVCTSNRACDALMPTGNKGVCYKKGLVVHDNYQICNVTNKAILDQIEPRIPQVTFSCNAAEETCNFQFWVDQKESFYCALDSCTWSAQSSNLRNTTKYECEKIRCSCVPDRFLCGETGSIDISDFLTESIRGPASFSELRTKGGSAKDGSRFEEPQMNELISSVFGDEAIFLQCRSGECLYETEVPGYQQPTKEFNEPVMAAVIASCALLIVAIALASWYLARRAAYKRWGAIRVAEGMEDDAARLMVNHKPMALQFESISYHLKGKELLSNVSGIAHPGQIMAIMGASGAGKSTFLDILARKNKRGTTTGSVYVSGEKILDHEYRNVIGYVDQEDSLLPTLTVHETILTSALLRLPADMASSVKEQRVIEVMQQLGIYHIKDQIIGSEEGNGRGISGGEKRRVGIACELVTSPSILFLDEPTSGLDAFNAFNVVECLVTLAKTYNRTVIFTIHQPRSNIVALFDQLILLAKGCPVYSGPFSTCQAYFDSIGYACPPGFNIADYLVDLTMHTSLPVIPIYEDEPRDLTDRDGLRTESSSTRAVKSIASVSNASTDTPPSRLQGVSRISLKQKQDRQLFTRKKTGGDTPPTPKTDDEDTVQLSSGSTRSWLPLSRRDGTNPPQSLDEPDSLPPDATTDLDHLVISFRSSDVAQSIHDEIASSVYQASSANGNVQADSETQPIMGSIKGFRRISWPRQFLILSRRTWRNLHRNPMLMLTHYATAIVLAVLSGWLFYAMTNDIGGFQDRLGLFFFLLALFGFSNLTALTVFSAERLIFVRERANGYYAPITYFAAKVVFDVIPLRLIPPIIMGVIIYPMTGLTPKWPTFCIFLLVLVLFNLAASAICLTIGILFRDGAVANLIGSLVMLFSLLFAGLLLNLNHDTVQAAVQGLQMLSIFHYGYEALLVNEVSKLRLKDHRYGLDIEVPGASILSAFGFDNLALWNDVIGLAVFGATFIVIAYTAMHFLLVEKR
;
A
#
# COMPACT_ATOMS: atom_id res chain seq x y z
N MET A 1 -2.28 44.22 3.01
CA MET A 1 -0.84 44.51 3.22
C MET A 1 -0.18 43.14 3.25
N ARG A 2 0.60 42.70 2.24
CA ARG A 2 2.00 43.11 1.92
C ARG A 2 2.86 43.05 3.18
N ASN A 3 3.86 42.17 3.28
CA ASN A 3 5.01 42.09 2.36
C ASN A 3 5.33 40.69 1.80
N THR A 4 6.36 40.64 0.95
CA THR A 4 6.61 39.58 -0.04
C THR A 4 8.08 39.15 -0.07
N ILE A 5 8.31 37.92 -0.55
CA ILE A 5 9.62 37.34 -0.91
C ILE A 5 10.37 38.22 -1.92
N ILE A 6 11.69 38.39 -1.73
CA ILE A 6 12.69 38.57 -2.79
C ILE A 6 13.94 37.73 -2.43
N LEU A 7 14.55 37.06 -3.42
CA LEU A 7 15.81 36.30 -3.30
C LEU A 7 17.02 37.22 -3.53
N HIS A 8 18.21 36.80 -3.09
CA HIS A 8 19.37 36.81 -3.99
C HIS A 8 20.37 35.69 -3.65
N LEU A 9 21.05 35.18 -4.68
CA LEU A 9 22.11 34.15 -4.60
C LEU A 9 23.46 34.82 -4.32
N SER A 10 24.38 34.17 -3.59
CA SER A 10 25.38 33.27 -4.20
C SER A 10 26.46 32.77 -3.23
N THR A 11 26.81 31.49 -3.37
CA THR A 11 28.14 30.85 -3.16
C THR A 11 29.21 31.55 -2.27
N ALA A 12 29.66 30.87 -1.20
CA ALA A 12 30.95 30.17 -1.21
C ALA A 12 31.16 29.26 0.02
N SER A 13 31.94 28.21 -0.20
CA SER A 13 32.64 27.28 0.72
C SER A 13 32.75 27.62 2.21
N PHE A 14 32.57 26.59 3.06
CA PHE A 14 33.70 25.99 3.80
C PHE A 14 33.34 24.58 4.31
N LEU A 15 34.22 23.60 4.07
CA LEU A 15 34.27 22.35 4.84
C LEU A 15 35.10 22.59 6.11
N SER A 16 34.86 21.79 7.16
CA SER A 16 35.83 21.59 8.23
C SER A 16 35.74 20.15 8.71
N THR A 17 36.66 19.32 8.22
CA THR A 17 36.82 17.92 8.61
C THR A 17 37.51 17.82 9.96
N VAL A 18 36.96 17.01 10.87
CA VAL A 18 37.69 16.54 12.05
C VAL A 18 38.67 15.46 11.60
N LEU A 19 39.94 15.54 12.02
CA LEU A 19 40.83 14.38 12.04
C LEU A 19 41.90 14.47 13.14
N VAL A 20 41.86 13.44 13.97
CA VAL A 20 42.82 12.93 14.96
C VAL A 20 44.30 13.29 14.74
N ALA A 21 44.98 13.72 15.82
CA ALA A 21 46.39 13.40 16.07
C ALA A 21 46.80 13.62 17.55
N GLY A 22 47.79 12.86 18.03
CA GLY A 22 48.77 13.35 19.00
C GLY A 22 48.56 13.06 20.49
N TYR A 23 48.94 11.85 20.95
CA TYR A 23 49.52 11.72 22.29
C TYR A 23 50.87 12.47 22.31
N LEU A 24 51.09 13.33 23.30
CA LEU A 24 52.42 13.88 23.60
C LEU A 24 52.66 13.92 25.11
N ASN A 25 53.66 13.15 25.55
CA ASN A 25 54.33 13.42 26.82
C ASN A 25 55.12 14.73 26.68
N ALA A 26 54.92 15.66 27.60
CA ALA A 26 55.73 16.87 27.73
C ALA A 26 56.09 17.09 29.20
N THR A 27 57.28 16.64 29.59
CA THR A 27 57.88 16.94 30.90
C THR A 27 58.67 18.25 30.87
N SER A 28 58.98 18.76 32.06
CA SER A 28 59.82 19.93 32.39
C SER A 28 59.15 21.33 32.25
N PRO A 29 59.38 22.25 33.22
CA PRO A 29 58.71 23.56 33.25
C PRO A 29 59.66 24.72 32.89
N ALA A 30 59.21 25.64 32.03
CA ALA A 30 59.86 26.94 31.81
C ALA A 30 58.86 27.99 31.29
N ALA A 31 59.17 29.26 31.56
CA ALA A 31 58.55 30.45 30.93
C ALA A 31 57.03 30.64 31.13
N LEU A 32 56.61 30.91 32.37
CA LEU A 32 55.46 31.81 32.62
C LEU A 32 55.60 32.65 33.91
N GLN A 33 56.77 33.27 34.09
CA GLN A 33 56.89 34.40 35.02
C GLN A 33 56.10 35.60 34.45
N SER A 34 55.01 35.98 35.11
CA SER A 34 54.30 37.23 34.83
C SER A 34 54.85 38.37 35.71
N PRO A 35 54.96 39.61 35.18
CA PRO A 35 55.76 40.66 35.82
C PRO A 35 54.93 41.61 36.70
N PHE A 36 54.45 41.14 37.87
CA PHE A 36 53.82 42.01 38.87
C PHE A 36 54.12 41.56 40.31
N TYR A 37 55.12 42.16 40.95
CA TYR A 37 55.08 42.65 42.33
C TYR A 37 56.40 43.37 42.65
N ASP A 38 56.47 44.65 42.28
CA ASP A 38 57.49 45.58 42.78
C ASP A 38 56.82 46.90 43.17
N LEU A 39 56.02 46.80 44.24
CA LEU A 39 55.42 47.91 44.96
C LEU A 39 55.72 47.69 46.44
N ALA A 40 56.54 48.56 47.02
CA ALA A 40 57.03 48.41 48.38
C ALA A 40 55.89 48.37 49.40
N GLN A 41 55.80 47.30 50.19
CA GLN A 41 55.00 47.30 51.40
C GLN A 41 55.71 48.14 52.48
N PRO A 42 54.98 49.00 53.21
CA PRO A 42 55.52 49.65 54.41
C PRO A 42 55.88 48.61 55.49
N GLU A 43 56.87 48.93 56.33
CA GLU A 43 57.20 48.13 57.51
C GLU A 43 55.98 48.04 58.46
N GLY A 44 55.50 46.82 58.73
CA GLY A 44 54.43 46.59 59.72
C GLY A 44 53.35 45.56 59.34
N CYS A 45 53.26 45.13 58.08
CA CYS A 45 52.31 44.06 57.71
C CYS A 45 52.84 42.66 58.13
N PRO A 46 52.01 41.79 58.73
CA PRO A 46 52.35 40.37 58.86
C PRO A 46 52.39 39.71 57.47
N PRO A 47 53.16 38.63 57.28
CA PRO A 47 53.18 37.90 56.02
C PRO A 47 51.80 37.33 55.69
N CYS A 48 51.40 37.37 54.41
CA CYS A 48 50.18 36.72 53.96
C CYS A 48 50.27 35.21 54.28
N PRO A 49 49.19 34.59 54.81
CA PRO A 49 49.16 33.14 55.00
C PRO A 49 49.35 32.43 53.65
N ARG A 50 50.06 31.29 53.67
CA ARG A 50 50.24 30.45 52.48
C ARG A 50 48.89 29.89 52.04
N CYS A 51 48.73 29.69 50.73
CA CYS A 51 47.65 28.87 50.20
C CYS A 51 47.81 27.44 50.72
N PHE A 52 46.68 26.72 50.86
CA PHE A 52 46.70 25.29 51.19
C PHE A 52 47.48 24.51 50.12
N ASP A 53 48.45 23.71 50.56
CA ASP A 53 49.20 22.78 49.73
C ASP A 53 49.58 21.54 50.56
N CYS A 54 48.98 20.39 50.24
CA CYS A 54 49.10 19.15 51.02
C CYS A 54 50.47 18.45 50.96
N HIS A 55 51.46 19.04 50.30
CA HIS A 55 52.86 18.59 50.36
C HIS A 55 53.62 19.09 51.60
N TYR A 56 53.00 19.95 52.43
CA TYR A 56 53.57 20.44 53.69
C TYR A 56 52.85 19.83 54.90
N ASP A 57 53.62 19.44 55.92
CA ASP A 57 53.09 18.83 57.17
C ASP A 57 52.11 19.76 57.94
N GLU A 58 52.14 21.07 57.65
CA GLU A 58 51.21 22.09 58.15
C GLU A 58 49.78 21.95 57.59
N PHE A 59 49.59 21.21 56.48
CA PHE A 59 48.35 21.10 55.71
C PHE A 59 47.97 19.64 55.37
N PRO A 60 47.75 18.76 56.36
CA PRO A 60 47.42 17.36 56.12
C PRO A 60 46.07 17.17 55.42
N CYS A 61 45.99 16.19 54.51
CA CYS A 61 44.72 15.75 53.94
C CYS A 61 43.89 14.96 54.95
N LEU A 62 42.64 15.38 55.18
CA LEU A 62 41.69 14.62 55.98
C LEU A 62 41.12 13.41 55.20
N GLN A 63 40.39 12.54 55.89
CA GLN A 63 39.83 11.29 55.34
C GLN A 63 40.86 10.33 54.74
N PHE A 64 42.14 10.47 55.13
CA PHE A 64 43.28 9.77 54.52
C PHE A 64 43.37 9.94 52.99
N ALA A 65 42.83 11.06 52.46
CA ALA A 65 42.83 11.35 51.03
C ALA A 65 44.26 11.54 50.47
N ASN A 66 44.51 11.04 49.27
CA ASN A 66 45.80 11.21 48.60
C ASN A 66 46.02 12.68 48.19
N CYS A 67 47.22 13.22 48.44
CA CYS A 67 47.60 14.54 47.94
C CYS A 67 47.84 14.52 46.43
N SER A 68 47.37 15.53 45.71
CA SER A 68 47.53 15.65 44.26
C SER A 68 48.81 16.41 43.87
N ASN A 69 49.80 15.65 43.39
CA ASN A 69 51.07 16.13 42.84
C ASN A 69 50.96 17.23 41.76
N ALA A 70 49.77 17.45 41.19
CA ALA A 70 49.54 18.40 40.09
C ALA A 70 49.05 19.78 40.55
N ASN A 71 48.51 19.91 41.77
CA ASN A 71 47.87 21.16 42.22
C ASN A 71 47.87 21.39 43.74
N GLY A 72 48.50 20.52 44.54
CA GLY A 72 48.59 20.69 46.00
C GLY A 72 47.28 20.48 46.77
N LYS A 73 46.25 19.91 46.13
CA LYS A 73 44.94 19.68 46.74
C LYS A 73 44.70 18.20 47.03
N CYS A 74 43.89 17.91 48.04
CA CYS A 74 43.55 16.54 48.41
C CYS A 74 42.53 15.93 47.43
N VAL A 75 42.68 14.64 47.09
CA VAL A 75 41.78 13.90 46.21
C VAL A 75 40.67 13.27 47.06
N CYS A 76 39.62 14.04 47.33
CA CYS A 76 38.61 13.68 48.32
C CYS A 76 37.74 12.46 47.93
N PRO A 77 37.40 11.59 48.91
CA PRO A 77 36.50 10.46 48.69
C PRO A 77 35.04 10.90 48.45
N PRO A 78 34.17 10.02 47.89
CA PRO A 78 32.81 10.38 47.49
C PRO A 78 31.96 10.99 48.62
N GLY A 79 31.51 12.23 48.41
CA GLY A 79 30.72 12.98 49.40
C GLY A 79 31.54 13.95 50.27
N TRP A 80 32.86 14.05 50.07
CA TRP A 80 33.74 15.04 50.69
C TRP A 80 34.34 16.01 49.65
N GLY A 81 34.67 17.22 50.10
CA GLY A 81 35.27 18.28 49.30
C GLY A 81 35.89 19.37 50.19
N GLY A 82 36.19 20.52 49.58
CA GLY A 82 37.21 21.44 50.08
C GLY A 82 38.57 21.12 49.47
N ASP A 83 39.60 21.90 49.81
CA ASP A 83 40.97 21.68 49.32
C ASP A 83 41.73 20.63 50.18
N ASP A 84 41.26 20.45 51.41
CA ASP A 84 41.75 19.62 52.53
C ASP A 84 40.89 18.37 52.81
N CYS A 85 39.75 18.26 52.12
CA CYS A 85 38.67 17.28 52.35
C CYS A 85 37.92 17.42 53.69
N SER A 86 37.89 18.60 54.32
CA SER A 86 37.16 18.84 55.59
C SER A 86 35.65 19.11 55.44
N GLN A 87 35.14 19.26 54.22
CA GLN A 87 33.76 19.72 53.99
C GLN A 87 32.87 18.62 53.39
N PRO A 88 31.77 18.23 54.05
CA PRO A 88 30.80 17.30 53.47
C PRO A 88 30.00 17.97 52.34
N LEU A 89 29.69 17.20 51.29
CA LEU A 89 28.95 17.64 50.11
C LEU A 89 27.48 17.20 50.17
N CYS A 90 26.56 18.09 49.81
CA CYS A 90 25.12 17.79 49.79
C CYS A 90 24.62 17.40 48.38
N GLY A 91 23.30 17.39 48.12
CA GLY A 91 22.72 17.08 46.81
C GLY A 91 22.43 15.59 46.60
N SER A 92 23.03 14.95 45.59
CA SER A 92 23.01 13.49 45.43
C SER A 92 24.33 12.94 44.87
N LEU A 93 24.57 11.65 45.06
CA LEU A 93 25.74 10.95 44.49
C LEU A 93 25.80 11.04 42.95
N ALA A 94 24.64 11.07 42.29
CA ALA A 94 24.53 11.20 40.83
C ALA A 94 24.99 12.56 40.27
N ASP A 95 25.10 13.60 41.09
CA ASP A 95 25.69 14.89 40.67
C ASP A 95 27.23 14.83 40.58
N GLY A 96 27.86 13.76 41.08
CA GLY A 96 29.31 13.55 41.02
C GLY A 96 30.11 14.69 41.63
N LYS A 97 30.95 15.34 40.81
CA LYS A 97 31.80 16.48 41.20
C LYS A 97 31.08 17.84 41.23
N ASN A 98 29.82 17.91 40.78
CA ASN A 98 29.04 19.17 40.73
C ASN A 98 28.27 19.45 42.03
N ARG A 99 28.57 18.73 43.11
CA ARG A 99 27.90 18.85 44.41
C ARG A 99 28.40 20.06 45.19
N SER A 100 27.50 20.80 45.83
CA SER A 100 27.85 21.92 46.69
C SER A 100 28.28 21.47 48.09
N PRO A 101 29.30 22.11 48.70
CA PRO A 101 29.59 21.97 50.12
C PRO A 101 28.39 22.37 51.00
N ARG A 102 28.35 21.80 52.21
CA ARG A 102 27.30 22.07 53.20
C ARG A 102 27.32 23.51 53.71
N THR A 103 26.22 24.22 53.47
CA THR A 103 26.02 25.63 53.85
C THR A 103 25.19 25.82 55.14
N SER A 104 24.61 24.75 55.68
CA SER A 104 23.72 24.80 56.86
C SER A 104 24.11 23.74 57.91
N GLU A 105 23.48 23.78 59.08
CA GLU A 105 23.70 22.78 60.13
C GLU A 105 23.32 21.34 59.71
N GLN A 106 22.58 21.15 58.60
CA GLN A 106 22.34 19.85 57.97
C GLN A 106 22.54 19.92 56.45
N CYS A 107 22.76 18.76 55.80
CA CYS A 107 22.78 18.69 54.34
C CYS A 107 21.37 18.57 53.73
N GLU A 108 21.12 19.32 52.67
CA GLU A 108 19.92 19.17 51.84
C GLU A 108 20.18 18.07 50.78
N CYS A 109 19.47 16.95 50.88
CA CYS A 109 19.58 15.83 49.95
C CYS A 109 18.42 15.84 48.94
N LYS A 110 18.70 15.46 47.69
CA LYS A 110 17.67 15.31 46.65
C LYS A 110 16.75 14.11 46.91
N ASP A 111 15.54 14.16 46.36
CA ASP A 111 14.54 13.08 46.43
C ASP A 111 15.16 11.68 46.22
N GLY A 112 15.01 10.83 47.23
CA GLY A 112 15.49 9.45 47.19
C GLY A 112 16.94 9.23 47.65
N TRP A 113 17.61 10.23 48.24
CA TRP A 113 18.93 10.14 48.87
C TRP A 113 18.88 10.54 50.35
N GLU A 114 19.73 9.92 51.18
CA GLU A 114 19.87 10.24 52.61
C GLU A 114 21.30 10.04 53.16
N GLY A 115 21.46 10.27 54.47
CA GLY A 115 22.74 10.25 55.17
C GLY A 115 23.41 11.62 55.22
N ILE A 116 24.36 11.81 56.13
CA ILE A 116 25.01 13.10 56.41
C ILE A 116 25.64 13.70 55.14
N ASN A 117 26.22 12.83 54.29
CA ASN A 117 26.82 13.20 53.00
C ASN A 117 25.92 12.80 51.80
N CYS A 118 24.60 12.69 51.96
CA CYS A 118 23.62 12.36 50.89
C CYS A 118 23.99 11.18 49.94
N ASN A 119 24.78 10.20 50.42
CA ASN A 119 25.29 9.09 49.61
C ASN A 119 24.43 7.82 49.67
N VAL A 120 23.50 7.71 50.63
CA VAL A 120 22.71 6.48 50.85
C VAL A 120 21.44 6.55 50.01
N CYS A 121 21.24 5.62 49.07
CA CYS A 121 20.00 5.58 48.29
C CYS A 121 18.80 5.12 49.16
N THR A 122 17.63 5.71 48.93
CA THR A 122 16.37 5.31 49.59
C THR A 122 15.29 4.85 48.62
N SER A 123 15.42 5.10 47.31
CA SER A 123 14.48 4.62 46.29
C SER A 123 15.18 4.16 45.02
N ASN A 124 14.59 3.23 44.28
CA ASN A 124 15.14 2.78 42.99
C ASN A 124 15.30 3.93 41.98
N ARG A 125 14.35 4.87 41.96
CA ARG A 125 14.36 6.03 41.06
C ARG A 125 15.56 6.97 41.28
N ALA A 126 16.12 7.00 42.49
CA ALA A 126 17.35 7.75 42.77
C ALA A 126 18.55 7.19 41.99
N CYS A 127 18.57 5.87 41.76
CA CYS A 127 19.63 5.17 41.03
C CYS A 127 19.49 5.29 39.50
N ASP A 128 18.31 5.61 38.95
CA ASP A 128 18.10 5.73 37.50
C ASP A 128 19.08 6.72 36.84
N ALA A 129 19.47 7.78 37.56
CA ALA A 129 20.42 8.79 37.09
C ALA A 129 21.88 8.30 37.00
N LEU A 130 22.22 7.16 37.62
CA LEU A 130 23.53 6.52 37.54
C LEU A 130 23.61 5.46 36.44
N MET A 131 22.52 5.21 35.69
CA MET A 131 22.42 4.15 34.70
C MET A 131 22.50 4.71 33.26
N PRO A 132 23.71 4.85 32.66
CA PRO A 132 23.91 5.54 31.37
C PRO A 132 23.20 4.89 30.18
N THR A 133 22.68 3.67 30.33
CA THR A 133 21.93 2.94 29.30
C THR A 133 20.41 3.21 29.32
N GLY A 134 19.91 4.07 30.21
CA GLY A 134 18.48 4.35 30.36
C GLY A 134 17.66 3.20 30.95
N ASN A 135 18.34 2.15 31.43
CA ASN A 135 17.75 1.08 32.22
C ASN A 135 17.46 1.57 33.65
N LYS A 136 16.50 0.92 34.32
CA LYS A 136 16.13 1.28 35.70
C LYS A 136 17.18 0.80 36.69
N GLY A 137 17.55 1.68 37.61
CA GLY A 137 18.41 1.33 38.74
C GLY A 137 17.61 0.65 39.86
N VAL A 138 18.30 -0.15 40.68
CA VAL A 138 17.75 -0.73 41.91
C VAL A 138 18.58 -0.26 43.09
N CYS A 139 17.90 0.26 44.12
CA CYS A 139 18.54 0.63 45.36
C CYS A 139 18.61 -0.59 46.29
N TYR A 140 19.80 -1.17 46.41
CA TYR A 140 20.08 -2.35 47.21
C TYR A 140 20.33 -1.97 48.69
N LYS A 141 19.60 -2.63 49.60
CA LYS A 141 19.50 -2.26 51.02
C LYS A 141 19.75 -3.43 51.99
N LYS A 142 20.63 -4.37 51.61
CA LYS A 142 20.95 -5.57 52.40
C LYS A 142 22.39 -5.59 52.93
N GLY A 143 23.06 -4.44 52.97
CA GLY A 143 24.46 -4.33 53.43
C GLY A 143 25.50 -4.83 52.45
N LEU A 144 25.39 -6.06 51.93
CA LEU A 144 26.43 -6.71 51.12
C LEU A 144 26.92 -5.83 49.94
N VAL A 145 28.22 -5.50 49.94
CA VAL A 145 28.88 -4.68 48.91
C VAL A 145 28.98 -5.43 47.59
N VAL A 146 28.69 -4.75 46.47
CA VAL A 146 28.99 -5.22 45.10
C VAL A 146 30.01 -4.33 44.40
N HIS A 147 29.91 -3.02 44.61
CA HIS A 147 30.79 -1.97 44.09
C HIS A 147 31.09 -0.90 45.16
N ASP A 148 30.06 -0.21 45.66
CA ASP A 148 30.16 0.93 46.57
C ASP A 148 28.93 0.97 47.49
N ASN A 149 29.08 0.50 48.72
CA ASN A 149 28.00 0.44 49.70
C ASN A 149 28.15 1.53 50.76
N TYR A 150 27.14 2.39 50.89
CA TYR A 150 27.09 3.46 51.89
C TYR A 150 26.04 3.15 52.96
N GLN A 151 26.40 3.33 54.23
CA GLN A 151 25.51 3.14 55.37
C GLN A 151 25.49 4.37 56.28
N ILE A 152 24.30 4.71 56.76
CA ILE A 152 24.09 5.68 57.85
C ILE A 152 23.48 4.96 59.06
N CYS A 153 24.05 5.20 60.24
CA CYS A 153 23.73 4.52 61.48
C CYS A 153 23.44 5.52 62.60
N ASN A 154 22.41 5.26 63.40
CA ASN A 154 22.23 5.93 64.70
C ASN A 154 22.83 5.04 65.79
N VAL A 155 23.47 5.65 66.81
CA VAL A 155 23.96 4.91 67.98
C VAL A 155 22.79 4.53 68.89
N THR A 156 22.75 3.29 69.37
CA THR A 156 21.66 2.78 70.24
C THR A 156 22.09 2.46 71.68
N ASN A 157 23.39 2.53 71.98
CA ASN A 157 23.94 2.42 73.34
C ASN A 157 23.33 3.46 74.27
N LYS A 158 22.55 3.01 75.28
CA LYS A 158 21.87 3.93 76.19
C LYS A 158 22.86 4.75 77.03
N ALA A 159 23.96 4.16 77.49
CA ALA A 159 24.95 4.88 78.30
C ALA A 159 25.70 5.95 77.50
N ILE A 160 25.87 5.76 76.19
CA ILE A 160 26.43 6.79 75.29
C ILE A 160 25.40 7.91 75.05
N LEU A 161 24.13 7.57 74.84
CA LEU A 161 23.05 8.57 74.67
C LEU A 161 22.84 9.42 75.94
N ASP A 162 22.71 8.78 77.11
CA ASP A 162 22.49 9.43 78.41
C ASP A 162 23.65 10.40 78.81
N GLN A 163 24.85 10.24 78.24
CA GLN A 163 26.01 11.13 78.49
C GLN A 163 26.19 12.24 77.43
N ILE A 164 25.55 12.11 76.26
CA ILE A 164 25.75 13.01 75.11
C ILE A 164 24.52 13.94 74.87
N GLU A 165 23.35 13.59 75.41
CA GLU A 165 22.13 14.41 75.34
C GLU A 165 22.39 15.86 75.83
N PRO A 166 22.00 16.91 75.07
CA PRO A 166 21.04 16.93 73.97
C PRO A 166 21.60 16.65 72.56
N ARG A 167 22.89 16.33 72.43
CA ARG A 167 23.52 16.10 71.12
C ARG A 167 23.17 14.71 70.56
N ILE A 168 23.16 14.57 69.23
CA ILE A 168 22.80 13.32 68.55
C ILE A 168 24.06 12.61 68.00
N PRO A 169 24.46 11.45 68.56
CA PRO A 169 25.56 10.65 68.03
C PRO A 169 25.11 9.77 66.84
N GLN A 170 25.87 9.83 65.74
CA GLN A 170 25.64 9.07 64.50
C GLN A 170 26.96 8.49 63.97
N VAL A 171 26.86 7.45 63.14
CA VAL A 171 28.01 6.80 62.49
C VAL A 171 27.72 6.63 60.99
N THR A 172 28.71 6.92 60.16
CA THR A 172 28.73 6.47 58.75
C THR A 172 29.70 5.30 58.59
N PHE A 173 29.31 4.34 57.77
CA PHE A 173 30.16 3.22 57.38
C PHE A 173 30.03 2.99 55.87
N SER A 174 31.14 2.96 55.15
CA SER A 174 31.14 2.79 53.68
C SER A 174 32.28 1.90 53.22
N CYS A 175 32.04 1.03 52.25
CA CYS A 175 33.04 0.10 51.72
C CYS A 175 33.06 0.12 50.18
N ASN A 176 34.26 0.01 49.61
CA ASN A 176 34.49 -0.13 48.18
C ASN A 176 34.96 -1.55 47.85
N ALA A 177 34.35 -2.19 46.85
CA ALA A 177 34.61 -3.58 46.51
C ALA A 177 35.87 -3.80 45.64
N ALA A 178 36.40 -2.76 45.01
CA ALA A 178 37.57 -2.84 44.12
C ALA A 178 38.90 -2.56 44.84
N GLU A 179 38.85 -1.79 45.93
CA GLU A 179 40.02 -1.45 46.75
C GLU A 179 40.17 -2.32 48.02
N GLU A 180 39.16 -3.14 48.35
CA GLU A 180 39.08 -3.92 49.60
C GLU A 180 39.17 -3.05 50.87
N THR A 181 38.71 -1.80 50.79
CA THR A 181 38.73 -0.80 51.86
C THR A 181 37.34 -0.51 52.42
N CYS A 182 37.28 -0.18 53.70
CA CYS A 182 36.10 0.41 54.36
C CYS A 182 36.49 1.64 55.17
N ASN A 183 35.57 2.57 55.36
CA ASN A 183 35.73 3.74 56.22
C ASN A 183 34.62 3.76 57.28
N PHE A 184 35.00 4.06 58.52
CA PHE A 184 34.10 4.27 59.66
C PHE A 184 34.29 5.71 60.17
N GLN A 185 33.22 6.47 60.37
CA GLN A 185 33.31 7.85 60.85
C GLN A 185 32.27 8.10 61.94
N PHE A 186 32.68 8.73 63.04
CA PHE A 186 31.83 9.07 64.18
C PHE A 186 31.46 10.55 64.17
N TRP A 187 30.18 10.84 64.38
CA TRP A 187 29.59 12.18 64.26
C TRP A 187 28.77 12.52 65.48
N VAL A 188 28.80 13.80 65.88
CA VAL A 188 27.91 14.37 66.90
C VAL A 188 27.30 15.64 66.33
N ASP A 189 25.96 15.73 66.32
CA ASP A 189 25.20 16.82 65.67
C ASP A 189 25.60 17.06 64.20
N GLN A 190 25.82 15.96 63.47
CA GLN A 190 26.34 15.96 62.10
C GLN A 190 27.68 16.71 61.93
N LYS A 191 28.47 16.89 62.97
CA LYS A 191 29.89 17.30 62.91
C LYS A 191 30.73 16.06 63.16
N GLU A 192 31.70 15.80 62.30
CA GLU A 192 32.61 14.67 62.47
C GLU A 192 33.53 14.91 63.67
N SER A 193 33.70 13.88 64.49
CA SER A 193 34.64 13.86 65.62
C SER A 193 35.93 13.16 65.21
N PHE A 194 35.83 11.90 64.77
CA PHE A 194 36.95 11.10 64.30
C PHE A 194 36.55 10.18 63.16
N TYR A 195 37.52 9.84 62.32
CA TYR A 195 37.36 8.90 61.21
C TYR A 195 38.45 7.82 61.26
N CYS A 196 38.13 6.65 60.72
CA CYS A 196 39.01 5.50 60.64
C CYS A 196 38.94 4.87 59.24
N ALA A 197 40.10 4.67 58.62
CA ALA A 197 40.25 3.81 57.45
C ALA A 197 40.50 2.37 57.91
N LEU A 198 39.87 1.42 57.23
CA LEU A 198 40.03 -0.02 57.44
C LEU A 198 40.56 -0.62 56.14
N ASP A 199 41.71 -1.29 56.23
CA ASP A 199 42.43 -1.87 55.10
C ASP A 199 42.35 -3.40 55.13
N SER A 200 42.36 -4.03 53.95
CA SER A 200 42.26 -5.50 53.80
C SER A 200 40.97 -6.05 54.43
N CYS A 201 39.83 -5.53 53.97
CA CYS A 201 38.49 -5.92 54.40
C CYS A 201 37.92 -7.06 53.57
N THR A 202 37.32 -8.05 54.24
CA THR A 202 36.50 -9.09 53.64
C THR A 202 35.06 -8.97 54.13
N TRP A 203 34.07 -9.35 53.30
CA TRP A 203 32.66 -9.30 53.69
C TRP A 203 31.87 -10.53 53.22
N SER A 204 30.87 -10.91 54.01
CA SER A 204 30.00 -12.05 53.72
C SER A 204 28.54 -11.79 54.13
N ALA A 205 27.62 -12.44 53.42
CA ALA A 205 26.19 -12.43 53.74
C ALA A 205 25.66 -13.87 53.88
N GLN A 206 25.02 -14.16 55.01
CA GLN A 206 24.38 -15.45 55.27
C GLN A 206 22.87 -15.24 55.46
N SER A 207 22.08 -15.79 54.54
CA SER A 207 20.62 -15.67 54.49
C SER A 207 19.98 -17.00 54.86
N SER A 208 19.50 -17.14 56.09
CA SER A 208 18.74 -18.31 56.56
C SER A 208 17.23 -18.02 56.60
N ASN A 209 16.40 -19.06 56.65
CA ASN A 209 14.93 -18.92 56.69
C ASN A 209 14.39 -18.08 57.88
N LEU A 210 15.22 -17.84 58.91
CA LEU A 210 14.86 -17.14 60.15
C LEU A 210 15.70 -15.89 60.42
N ARG A 211 16.93 -15.81 59.89
CA ARG A 211 17.91 -14.76 60.19
C ARG A 211 18.74 -14.42 58.95
N ASN A 212 18.92 -13.12 58.68
CA ASN A 212 19.90 -12.61 57.74
C ASN A 212 21.04 -11.96 58.54
N THR A 213 22.27 -12.33 58.23
CA THR A 213 23.48 -11.76 58.84
C THR A 213 24.39 -11.24 57.74
N THR A 214 24.91 -10.02 57.87
CA THR A 214 26.09 -9.57 57.12
C THR A 214 27.23 -9.30 58.08
N LYS A 215 28.46 -9.65 57.68
CA LYS A 215 29.67 -9.43 58.47
C LYS A 215 30.80 -8.93 57.58
N TYR A 216 31.58 -8.01 58.13
CA TYR A 216 32.78 -7.41 57.56
C TYR A 216 33.91 -7.65 58.56
N GLU A 217 35.05 -8.12 58.09
CA GLU A 217 36.25 -8.39 58.88
C GLU A 217 37.45 -7.75 58.18
N CYS A 218 38.09 -6.79 58.83
CA CYS A 218 39.24 -6.06 58.28
C CYS A 218 40.47 -6.28 59.16
N GLU A 219 41.60 -6.66 58.55
CA GLU A 219 42.82 -6.97 59.31
C GLU A 219 43.41 -5.75 60.02
N LYS A 220 43.30 -4.57 59.41
CA LYS A 220 43.96 -3.33 59.85
C LYS A 220 42.95 -2.19 59.94
N ILE A 221 43.16 -1.33 60.91
CA ILE A 221 42.40 -0.08 61.08
C ILE A 221 43.37 1.03 61.52
N ARG A 222 43.14 2.24 61.02
CA ARG A 222 43.91 3.46 61.32
C ARG A 222 42.93 4.59 61.56
N CYS A 223 42.94 5.19 62.75
CA CYS A 223 42.01 6.26 63.15
C CYS A 223 42.72 7.62 63.30
N SER A 224 41.94 8.70 63.16
CA SER A 224 42.40 10.07 63.36
C SER A 224 41.26 10.92 63.96
N CYS A 225 41.60 11.72 64.98
CA CYS A 225 40.72 12.77 65.51
C CYS A 225 40.73 14.00 64.60
N VAL A 226 39.60 14.72 64.52
CA VAL A 226 39.51 16.07 63.96
C VAL A 226 39.61 17.06 65.13
N PRO A 227 40.57 18.00 65.14
CA PRO A 227 40.78 18.89 66.28
C PRO A 227 39.61 19.86 66.52
N ASP A 228 39.50 20.35 67.76
CA ASP A 228 38.40 21.19 68.25
C ASP A 228 37.00 20.56 68.05
N ARG A 229 36.90 19.23 68.25
CA ARG A 229 35.65 18.47 68.18
C ARG A 229 35.36 17.72 69.47
N PHE A 230 34.10 17.31 69.62
CA PHE A 230 33.68 16.44 70.71
C PHE A 230 34.48 15.12 70.68
N LEU A 231 35.10 14.77 71.80
CA LEU A 231 36.08 13.67 71.97
C LEU A 231 37.49 13.93 71.36
N CYS A 232 37.72 15.10 70.78
CA CYS A 232 38.97 15.48 70.11
C CYS A 232 39.32 16.95 70.44
N GLY A 233 39.54 17.22 71.73
CA GLY A 233 39.95 18.54 72.23
C GLY A 233 38.85 19.55 72.58
N GLU A 234 37.57 19.33 72.25
CA GLU A 234 36.49 20.26 72.64
C GLU A 234 36.37 20.37 74.16
N THR A 235 36.44 21.61 74.68
CA THR A 235 36.39 21.93 76.11
C THR A 235 35.13 21.38 76.78
N GLY A 236 35.29 20.38 77.65
CA GLY A 236 34.19 19.69 78.33
C GLY A 236 33.94 18.26 77.83
N SER A 237 34.67 17.80 76.82
CA SER A 237 34.69 16.39 76.38
C SER A 237 36.00 15.68 76.80
N ILE A 238 36.00 14.34 76.78
CA ILE A 238 37.20 13.53 77.03
C ILE A 238 37.98 13.41 75.72
N ASP A 239 39.19 13.96 75.66
CA ASP A 239 40.04 13.83 74.48
C ASP A 239 40.60 12.40 74.36
N ILE A 240 40.41 11.77 73.20
CA ILE A 240 40.91 10.42 72.88
C ILE A 240 41.91 10.41 71.71
N SER A 241 42.42 11.57 71.29
CA SER A 241 43.30 11.71 70.11
C SER A 241 44.52 10.78 70.12
N ASP A 242 45.24 10.72 71.25
CA ASP A 242 46.41 9.84 71.42
C ASP A 242 46.02 8.36 71.39
N PHE A 243 44.89 8.00 72.02
CA PHE A 243 44.38 6.63 72.05
C PHE A 243 43.98 6.11 70.65
N LEU A 244 43.31 6.96 69.86
CA LEU A 244 42.93 6.61 68.48
C LEU A 244 44.15 6.35 67.57
N THR A 245 45.29 7.00 67.84
CA THR A 245 46.48 6.95 66.99
C THR A 245 47.52 5.92 67.46
N GLU A 246 47.68 5.70 68.76
CA GLU A 246 48.64 4.73 69.29
C GLU A 246 48.07 3.32 69.50
N SER A 247 46.84 3.21 70.02
CA SER A 247 46.28 1.95 70.54
C SER A 247 45.48 1.15 69.51
N ILE A 248 44.69 1.83 68.66
CA ILE A 248 43.81 1.16 67.68
C ILE A 248 44.63 0.67 66.49
N ARG A 249 44.64 -0.66 66.29
CA ARG A 249 45.41 -1.32 65.22
C ARG A 249 44.67 -2.48 64.54
N GLY A 250 43.60 -2.99 65.16
CA GLY A 250 42.79 -4.08 64.64
C GLY A 250 43.19 -5.48 65.14
N PRO A 251 42.50 -6.53 64.66
CA PRO A 251 41.48 -6.51 63.61
C PRO A 251 40.17 -5.85 64.09
N ALA A 252 39.45 -5.22 63.15
CA ALA A 252 38.15 -4.61 63.39
C ALA A 252 37.06 -5.40 62.66
N SER A 253 35.86 -5.47 63.25
CA SER A 253 34.72 -6.10 62.58
C SER A 253 33.42 -5.30 62.74
N PHE A 254 32.63 -5.29 61.67
CA PHE A 254 31.29 -4.74 61.64
C PHE A 254 30.31 -5.88 61.32
N SER A 255 29.19 -5.95 62.02
CA SER A 255 28.17 -6.98 61.74
C SER A 255 26.76 -6.44 61.89
N GLU A 256 25.86 -6.87 61.02
CA GLU A 256 24.44 -6.59 61.07
C GLU A 256 23.64 -7.90 61.12
N LEU A 257 22.70 -7.99 62.06
CA LEU A 257 21.78 -9.11 62.22
C LEU A 257 20.33 -8.62 62.13
N ARG A 258 19.53 -9.28 61.28
CA ARG A 258 18.08 -9.08 61.20
C ARG A 258 17.34 -10.40 61.25
N THR A 259 16.47 -10.60 62.23
CA THR A 259 15.66 -11.81 62.39
C THR A 259 14.20 -11.61 61.97
N LYS A 260 13.61 -12.66 61.39
CA LYS A 260 12.25 -12.63 60.84
C LYS A 260 11.19 -12.71 61.96
N GLY A 261 10.99 -11.60 62.64
CA GLY A 261 10.04 -11.45 63.75
C GLY A 261 10.38 -10.30 64.70
N GLY A 262 11.59 -9.75 64.65
CA GLY A 262 12.07 -8.75 65.60
C GLY A 262 12.64 -9.39 66.86
N SER A 263 13.95 -9.31 67.02
CA SER A 263 14.70 -9.76 68.21
C SER A 263 15.33 -8.56 68.92
N ALA A 264 15.45 -8.63 70.25
CA ALA A 264 16.25 -7.67 71.02
C ALA A 264 17.77 -7.76 70.74
N LYS A 265 18.20 -8.69 69.86
CA LYS A 265 19.54 -8.79 69.30
C LYS A 265 19.61 -8.44 67.79
N ASP A 266 18.55 -7.89 67.22
CA ASP A 266 18.58 -7.33 65.86
C ASP A 266 19.21 -5.92 65.90
N GLY A 267 20.03 -5.62 64.90
CA GLY A 267 20.78 -4.36 64.82
C GLY A 267 22.15 -4.57 64.19
N SER A 268 22.92 -3.49 64.15
CA SER A 268 24.32 -3.48 63.74
C SER A 268 25.23 -3.30 64.97
N ARG A 269 26.47 -3.73 64.86
CA ARG A 269 27.49 -3.49 65.87
C ARG A 269 28.88 -3.36 65.26
N PHE A 270 29.71 -2.51 65.86
CA PHE A 270 31.12 -2.35 65.55
C PHE A 270 31.95 -2.83 66.74
N GLU A 271 32.96 -3.66 66.48
CA GLU A 271 33.80 -4.31 67.48
C GLU A 271 35.28 -4.18 67.09
N GLU A 272 36.08 -3.55 67.97
CA GLU A 272 37.55 -3.51 67.91
C GLU A 272 38.07 -3.70 69.35
N PRO A 273 39.12 -4.50 69.61
CA PRO A 273 39.45 -4.94 70.97
C PRO A 273 39.76 -3.83 71.98
N GLN A 274 40.45 -2.77 71.57
CA GLN A 274 40.79 -1.64 72.45
C GLN A 274 39.63 -0.65 72.56
N MET A 275 38.91 -0.40 71.47
CA MET A 275 37.69 0.42 71.51
C MET A 275 36.64 -0.20 72.45
N ASN A 276 36.46 -1.52 72.44
CA ASN A 276 35.54 -2.20 73.36
C ASN A 276 36.00 -2.11 74.84
N GLU A 277 37.31 -2.11 75.11
CA GLU A 277 37.87 -1.90 76.46
C GLU A 277 37.62 -0.45 76.95
N LEU A 278 37.78 0.55 76.07
CA LEU A 278 37.40 1.93 76.37
C LEU A 278 35.89 2.07 76.62
N ILE A 279 35.04 1.45 75.79
CA ILE A 279 33.58 1.58 75.93
C ILE A 279 33.08 0.91 77.21
N SER A 280 33.58 -0.29 77.55
CA SER A 280 33.20 -1.00 78.76
C SER A 280 33.71 -0.33 80.06
N SER A 281 34.79 0.45 79.99
CA SER A 281 35.33 1.19 81.15
C SER A 281 34.74 2.60 81.32
N VAL A 282 34.36 3.29 80.24
CA VAL A 282 33.81 4.67 80.27
C VAL A 282 32.28 4.72 80.23
N PHE A 283 31.64 3.83 79.46
CA PHE A 283 30.18 3.81 79.25
C PHE A 283 29.51 2.55 79.83
N GLY A 284 30.22 1.43 79.93
CA GLY A 284 29.70 0.18 80.51
C GLY A 284 28.98 -0.77 79.54
N ASP A 285 29.03 -0.49 78.23
CA ASP A 285 28.53 -1.37 77.16
C ASP A 285 29.64 -2.30 76.63
N GLU A 286 29.29 -3.46 76.06
CA GLU A 286 30.27 -4.44 75.53
C GLU A 286 30.90 -4.02 74.18
N ALA A 287 30.20 -3.20 73.40
CA ALA A 287 30.56 -2.78 72.03
C ALA A 287 29.72 -1.54 71.62
N ILE A 288 29.97 -0.97 70.43
CA ILE A 288 29.07 0.05 69.85
C ILE A 288 27.90 -0.66 69.17
N PHE A 289 26.71 -0.63 69.76
CA PHE A 289 25.46 -1.00 69.10
C PHE A 289 24.91 0.17 68.27
N LEU A 290 24.44 -0.17 67.08
CA LEU A 290 24.07 0.74 66.01
C LEU A 290 22.76 0.27 65.35
N GLN A 291 21.99 1.22 64.80
CA GLN A 291 20.88 0.90 63.90
C GLN A 291 21.16 1.51 62.53
N CYS A 292 21.59 0.68 61.58
CA CYS A 292 22.08 1.10 60.28
C CYS A 292 21.07 0.95 59.14
N ARG A 293 21.24 1.79 58.11
CA ARG A 293 20.51 1.74 56.83
C ARG A 293 21.52 1.83 55.70
N SER A 294 21.62 0.76 54.91
CA SER A 294 22.50 0.69 53.73
C SER A 294 21.77 1.12 52.45
N GLY A 295 22.53 1.61 51.48
CA GLY A 295 22.05 1.95 50.15
C GLY A 295 23.18 1.92 49.13
N GLU A 296 23.04 1.04 48.13
CA GLU A 296 23.93 0.89 46.98
C GLU A 296 23.08 0.88 45.69
N CYS A 297 23.56 1.48 44.60
CA CYS A 297 22.82 1.57 43.34
C CYS A 297 23.36 0.58 42.30
N LEU A 298 22.55 -0.43 41.95
CA LEU A 298 22.93 -1.53 41.03
C LEU A 298 21.97 -1.61 39.83
N TYR A 299 22.38 -2.26 38.74
CA TYR A 299 21.43 -2.72 37.73
C TYR A 299 20.58 -3.87 38.28
N GLU A 300 19.34 -4.01 37.77
CA GLU A 300 18.41 -5.07 38.20
C GLU A 300 18.98 -6.50 38.08
N THR A 301 19.92 -6.73 37.14
CA THR A 301 20.59 -8.03 36.93
C THR A 301 21.75 -8.32 37.89
N GLU A 302 22.26 -7.30 38.60
CA GLU A 302 23.44 -7.43 39.49
C GLU A 302 23.05 -7.66 40.95
N VAL A 303 21.78 -7.43 41.30
CA VAL A 303 21.23 -7.61 42.64
C VAL A 303 21.54 -9.02 43.17
N PRO A 304 22.34 -9.17 44.26
CA PRO A 304 22.71 -10.49 44.76
C PRO A 304 21.50 -11.37 45.10
N GLY A 305 21.39 -12.49 44.39
CA GLY A 305 20.24 -13.41 44.40
C GLY A 305 19.30 -13.29 43.20
N TYR A 306 19.58 -12.43 42.22
CA TYR A 306 18.86 -12.39 40.94
C TYR A 306 19.03 -13.72 40.18
N GLN A 307 17.93 -14.43 39.95
CA GLN A 307 17.87 -15.57 39.03
C GLN A 307 17.17 -15.11 37.74
N GLN A 308 17.87 -15.23 36.61
CA GLN A 308 17.28 -14.92 35.32
C GLN A 308 16.09 -15.87 35.05
N PRO A 309 14.91 -15.37 34.67
CA PRO A 309 13.76 -16.23 34.38
C PRO A 309 14.07 -17.10 33.16
N THR A 310 14.23 -18.40 33.39
CA THR A 310 14.45 -19.39 32.34
C THR A 310 13.25 -19.44 31.39
N LYS A 311 13.50 -19.67 30.10
CA LYS A 311 12.44 -20.03 29.15
C LYS A 311 11.94 -21.43 29.51
N GLU A 312 10.87 -21.54 30.32
CA GLU A 312 10.17 -22.80 30.51
C GLU A 312 9.52 -23.23 29.18
N PHE A 313 10.19 -24.15 28.47
CA PHE A 313 9.72 -24.73 27.22
C PHE A 313 8.48 -25.60 27.48
N ASN A 314 7.32 -24.96 27.47
CA ASN A 314 6.02 -25.63 27.50
C ASN A 314 5.72 -26.30 26.15
N GLU A 315 6.45 -27.40 25.84
CA GLU A 315 6.13 -28.34 24.76
C GLU A 315 4.63 -28.67 24.66
N PRO A 316 3.90 -29.00 25.75
CA PRO A 316 2.45 -29.25 25.66
C PRO A 316 1.65 -28.03 25.17
N VAL A 317 2.10 -26.79 25.42
CA VAL A 317 1.44 -25.58 24.91
C VAL A 317 1.73 -25.41 23.42
N MET A 318 2.96 -25.67 22.96
CA MET A 318 3.26 -25.66 21.52
C MET A 318 2.47 -26.72 20.76
N ALA A 319 2.44 -27.96 21.28
CA ALA A 319 1.64 -29.05 20.73
C ALA A 319 0.14 -28.71 20.73
N ALA A 320 -0.38 -28.11 21.81
CA ALA A 320 -1.77 -27.67 21.90
C ALA A 320 -2.09 -26.52 20.92
N VAL A 321 -1.19 -25.56 20.70
CA VAL A 321 -1.38 -24.48 19.72
C VAL A 321 -1.37 -25.05 18.30
N ILE A 322 -0.42 -25.92 17.95
CA ILE A 322 -0.36 -26.57 16.63
C ILE A 322 -1.62 -27.43 16.39
N ALA A 323 -2.03 -28.25 17.37
CA ALA A 323 -3.23 -29.06 17.30
C ALA A 323 -4.53 -28.21 17.23
N SER A 324 -4.58 -27.11 17.98
CA SER A 324 -5.71 -26.15 17.96
C SER A 324 -5.78 -25.40 16.62
N CYS A 325 -4.65 -24.98 16.05
CA CYS A 325 -4.60 -24.41 14.71
C CYS A 325 -5.01 -25.43 13.64
N ALA A 326 -4.57 -26.69 13.73
CA ALA A 326 -5.02 -27.76 12.83
C ALA A 326 -6.53 -28.02 12.96
N LEU A 327 -7.07 -28.08 14.19
CA LEU A 327 -8.51 -28.18 14.45
C LEU A 327 -9.27 -26.95 13.96
N LEU A 328 -8.70 -25.75 14.04
CA LEU A 328 -9.29 -24.50 13.55
C LEU A 328 -9.29 -24.45 12.02
N ILE A 329 -8.25 -24.98 11.35
CA ILE A 329 -8.22 -25.16 9.89
C ILE A 329 -9.30 -26.15 9.45
N VAL A 330 -9.42 -27.30 10.13
CA VAL A 330 -10.49 -28.27 9.89
C VAL A 330 -11.87 -27.68 10.19
N ALA A 331 -12.02 -26.92 11.27
CA ALA A 331 -13.27 -26.25 11.63
C ALA A 331 -13.64 -25.14 10.65
N ILE A 332 -12.68 -24.38 10.11
CA ILE A 332 -12.91 -23.38 9.05
C ILE A 332 -13.24 -24.08 7.72
N ALA A 333 -12.60 -25.19 7.38
CA ALA A 333 -12.95 -25.98 6.20
C ALA A 333 -14.37 -26.58 6.30
N LEU A 334 -14.71 -27.17 7.46
CA LEU A 334 -16.04 -27.70 7.74
C LEU A 334 -17.10 -26.60 7.87
N ALA A 335 -16.78 -25.46 8.48
CA ALA A 335 -17.69 -24.31 8.56
C ALA A 335 -17.87 -23.65 7.20
N SER A 336 -16.84 -23.57 6.35
CA SER A 336 -16.93 -23.09 4.97
C SER A 336 -17.80 -24.04 4.12
N TRP A 337 -17.57 -25.35 4.22
CA TRP A 337 -18.40 -26.38 3.58
C TRP A 337 -19.85 -26.35 4.08
N TYR A 338 -20.05 -26.18 5.39
CA TYR A 338 -21.36 -26.05 6.03
C TYR A 338 -22.06 -24.75 5.63
N LEU A 339 -21.34 -23.61 5.56
CA LEU A 339 -21.90 -22.31 5.15
C LEU A 339 -22.17 -22.28 3.65
N ALA A 340 -21.36 -22.92 2.80
CA ALA A 340 -21.65 -23.11 1.39
C ALA A 340 -22.91 -23.97 1.18
N ARG A 341 -23.02 -25.10 1.89
CA ARG A 341 -24.23 -25.93 1.91
C ARG A 341 -25.45 -25.20 2.50
N ARG A 342 -25.26 -24.39 3.55
CA ARG A 342 -26.33 -23.61 4.21
C ARG A 342 -26.74 -22.39 3.39
N ALA A 343 -25.86 -21.81 2.59
CA ALA A 343 -26.19 -20.80 1.59
C ALA A 343 -27.03 -21.38 0.44
N ALA A 344 -26.73 -22.63 0.02
CA ALA A 344 -27.59 -23.36 -0.91
C ALA A 344 -28.96 -23.69 -0.27
N TYR A 345 -29.01 -24.13 0.99
CA TYR A 345 -30.26 -24.45 1.70
C TYR A 345 -31.11 -23.24 2.06
N LYS A 346 -30.50 -22.10 2.42
CA LYS A 346 -31.23 -20.86 2.79
C LYS A 346 -31.80 -20.12 1.56
N ARG A 347 -31.69 -20.72 0.36
CA ARG A 347 -32.35 -20.30 -0.89
C ARG A 347 -33.86 -20.60 -0.90
N TRP A 348 -34.36 -21.34 0.10
CA TRP A 348 -35.80 -21.48 0.41
C TRP A 348 -36.20 -20.66 1.66
N GLY A 349 -35.82 -19.37 1.68
CA GLY A 349 -36.39 -18.39 2.62
C GLY A 349 -37.58 -17.69 1.99
N ALA A 350 -38.75 -17.70 2.64
CA ALA A 350 -39.98 -17.15 2.08
C ALA A 350 -39.89 -15.63 1.81
N ILE A 351 -40.31 -15.23 0.61
CA ILE A 351 -40.46 -13.81 0.21
C ILE A 351 -41.65 -13.25 1.00
N ARG A 352 -41.41 -12.25 1.86
CA ARG A 352 -42.49 -11.44 2.43
C ARG A 352 -42.83 -10.33 1.44
N VAL A 353 -43.88 -10.54 0.65
CA VAL A 353 -44.56 -9.47 -0.06
C VAL A 353 -45.16 -8.54 0.99
N ALA A 354 -44.85 -7.24 0.90
CA ALA A 354 -45.47 -6.21 1.72
C ALA A 354 -46.49 -5.48 0.84
N GLU A 355 -47.77 -5.85 0.95
CA GLU A 355 -48.87 -5.12 0.34
C GLU A 355 -49.13 -3.83 1.15
N GLY A 356 -49.20 -2.66 0.50
CA GLY A 356 -49.30 -1.41 1.25
C GLY A 356 -49.23 -0.10 0.45
N MET A 357 -50.26 0.17 -0.36
CA MET A 357 -50.81 1.50 -0.70
C MET A 357 -49.95 2.64 -1.30
N GLU A 358 -48.61 2.59 -1.31
CA GLU A 358 -47.75 3.66 -1.92
C GLU A 358 -47.42 3.42 -3.41
N ASP A 359 -47.88 2.30 -3.97
CA ASP A 359 -47.25 1.67 -5.16
C ASP A 359 -47.50 2.41 -6.48
N ASP A 360 -48.66 3.07 -6.66
CA ASP A 360 -49.03 3.69 -7.94
C ASP A 360 -48.20 4.94 -8.29
N ALA A 361 -47.80 5.73 -7.29
CA ALA A 361 -46.88 6.84 -7.51
C ALA A 361 -45.49 6.35 -7.95
N ALA A 362 -45.02 5.25 -7.35
CA ALA A 362 -43.74 4.64 -7.72
C ALA A 362 -43.78 3.98 -9.12
N ARG A 363 -44.91 3.39 -9.51
CA ARG A 363 -45.14 2.86 -10.87
C ARG A 363 -45.18 3.99 -11.91
N LEU A 364 -45.88 5.10 -11.62
CA LEU A 364 -45.91 6.28 -12.49
C LEU A 364 -44.52 6.93 -12.68
N MET A 365 -43.64 6.90 -11.67
CA MET A 365 -42.25 7.38 -11.78
C MET A 365 -41.34 6.53 -12.68
N VAL A 366 -41.78 5.35 -13.13
CA VAL A 366 -40.95 4.37 -13.85
C VAL A 366 -41.36 4.21 -15.33
N ASN A 367 -42.50 4.76 -15.73
CA ASN A 367 -42.96 4.73 -17.12
C ASN A 367 -42.25 5.80 -17.96
N HIS A 368 -41.45 5.34 -18.92
CA HIS A 368 -40.82 6.20 -19.92
C HIS A 368 -41.87 6.90 -20.80
N LYS A 369 -41.58 8.14 -21.21
CA LYS A 369 -42.35 8.83 -22.25
C LYS A 369 -41.85 8.37 -23.63
N PRO A 370 -42.70 7.90 -24.56
CA PRO A 370 -42.30 7.65 -25.95
C PRO A 370 -41.73 8.92 -26.58
N MET A 371 -40.56 8.83 -27.26
CA MET A 371 -39.85 9.98 -27.82
C MET A 371 -39.16 9.64 -29.14
N ALA A 372 -39.43 10.40 -30.19
CA ALA A 372 -38.73 10.29 -31.46
C ALA A 372 -37.29 10.84 -31.34
N LEU A 373 -36.34 10.25 -32.06
CA LEU A 373 -35.01 10.83 -32.28
C LEU A 373 -34.90 11.33 -33.72
N GLN A 374 -34.41 12.56 -33.89
CA GLN A 374 -34.22 13.21 -35.18
C GLN A 374 -32.82 13.79 -35.25
N PHE A 375 -32.17 13.70 -36.40
CA PHE A 375 -30.84 14.26 -36.59
C PHE A 375 -30.66 14.79 -38.01
N GLU A 376 -29.88 15.85 -38.09
CA GLU A 376 -29.78 16.71 -39.26
C GLU A 376 -28.33 17.14 -39.44
N SER A 377 -27.77 16.86 -40.62
CA SER A 377 -26.46 17.30 -41.07
C SER A 377 -25.30 16.98 -40.11
N ILE A 378 -25.31 15.77 -39.53
CA ILE A 378 -24.22 15.32 -38.67
C ILE A 378 -22.95 15.11 -39.48
N SER A 379 -21.90 15.86 -39.15
CA SER A 379 -20.52 15.67 -39.61
C SER A 379 -19.58 15.52 -38.40
N TYR A 380 -18.47 14.79 -38.57
CA TYR A 380 -17.48 14.57 -37.52
C TYR A 380 -16.04 14.64 -38.04
N HIS A 381 -15.25 15.53 -37.44
CA HIS A 381 -13.89 15.84 -37.86
C HIS A 381 -12.88 15.46 -36.76
N LEU A 382 -11.91 14.61 -37.08
CA LEU A 382 -10.85 14.17 -36.18
C LEU A 382 -9.48 14.51 -36.76
N LYS A 383 -8.71 15.37 -36.06
CA LYS A 383 -7.37 15.82 -36.48
C LYS A 383 -7.31 16.36 -37.92
N GLY A 384 -8.36 17.06 -38.38
CA GLY A 384 -8.45 17.60 -39.74
C GLY A 384 -8.92 16.62 -40.82
N LYS A 385 -9.20 15.35 -40.47
CA LYS A 385 -9.89 14.40 -41.35
C LYS A 385 -11.37 14.32 -41.01
N GLU A 386 -12.25 14.54 -41.98
CA GLU A 386 -13.67 14.20 -41.85
C GLU A 386 -13.84 12.66 -41.85
N LEU A 387 -14.69 12.14 -40.97
CA LEU A 387 -14.95 10.71 -40.75
C LEU A 387 -16.43 10.34 -40.87
N LEU A 388 -17.32 11.33 -40.82
CA LEU A 388 -18.75 11.26 -41.11
C LEU A 388 -19.13 12.58 -41.78
N SER A 389 -19.94 12.54 -42.83
CA SER A 389 -20.29 13.74 -43.61
C SER A 389 -21.80 13.87 -43.86
N ASN A 390 -22.40 14.93 -43.30
CA ASN A 390 -23.78 15.36 -43.55
C ASN A 390 -24.84 14.22 -43.47
N VAL A 391 -24.90 13.52 -42.34
CA VAL A 391 -25.87 12.43 -42.10
C VAL A 391 -27.15 12.96 -41.45
N SER A 392 -28.31 12.62 -42.03
CA SER A 392 -29.66 13.01 -41.58
C SER A 392 -30.60 11.80 -41.51
N GLY A 393 -31.62 11.86 -40.64
CA GLY A 393 -32.57 10.76 -40.44
C GLY A 393 -33.49 10.93 -39.22
N ILE A 394 -34.49 10.06 -39.13
CA ILE A 394 -35.54 10.07 -38.10
C ILE A 394 -35.89 8.65 -37.64
N ALA A 395 -36.06 8.47 -36.33
CA ALA A 395 -36.50 7.24 -35.70
C ALA A 395 -37.69 7.51 -34.78
N HIS A 396 -38.85 6.96 -35.11
CA HIS A 396 -40.10 7.15 -34.35
C HIS A 396 -40.23 6.17 -33.17
N PRO A 397 -41.06 6.51 -32.16
CA PRO A 397 -41.40 5.56 -31.10
C PRO A 397 -42.02 4.27 -31.65
N GLY A 398 -41.60 3.14 -31.10
CA GLY A 398 -42.05 1.81 -31.55
C GLY A 398 -41.38 1.30 -32.83
N GLN A 399 -40.57 2.11 -33.51
CA GLN A 399 -39.78 1.69 -34.68
C GLN A 399 -38.37 1.24 -34.30
N ILE A 400 -37.80 0.41 -35.17
CA ILE A 400 -36.41 -0.05 -35.13
C ILE A 400 -35.63 0.55 -36.30
N MET A 401 -34.51 1.21 -35.99
CA MET A 401 -33.54 1.72 -36.96
C MET A 401 -32.27 0.86 -36.96
N ALA A 402 -31.98 0.24 -38.10
CA ALA A 402 -30.73 -0.46 -38.34
C ALA A 402 -29.72 0.45 -39.06
N ILE A 403 -28.46 0.43 -38.62
CA ILE A 403 -27.34 1.13 -39.25
C ILE A 403 -26.40 0.07 -39.86
N MET A 404 -26.34 0.02 -41.18
CA MET A 404 -25.55 -0.93 -41.98
C MET A 404 -24.46 -0.26 -42.82
N GLY A 405 -23.64 -1.08 -43.48
CA GLY A 405 -22.51 -0.66 -44.32
C GLY A 405 -21.25 -1.45 -44.02
N ALA A 406 -20.25 -1.34 -44.90
CA ALA A 406 -18.98 -2.05 -44.80
C ALA A 406 -18.21 -1.84 -43.46
N SER A 407 -17.21 -2.68 -43.22
CA SER A 407 -16.27 -2.45 -42.12
C SER A 407 -15.49 -1.14 -42.33
N GLY A 408 -15.26 -0.38 -41.26
CA GLY A 408 -14.65 0.94 -41.33
C GLY A 408 -15.54 2.08 -41.84
N ALA A 409 -16.78 1.83 -42.28
CA ALA A 409 -17.69 2.85 -42.85
C ALA A 409 -18.27 3.87 -41.84
N GLY A 410 -17.80 3.90 -40.60
CA GLY A 410 -18.19 4.89 -39.58
C GLY A 410 -19.34 4.50 -38.64
N LYS A 411 -19.99 3.34 -38.83
CA LYS A 411 -21.18 2.87 -38.08
C LYS A 411 -21.16 3.17 -36.57
N SER A 412 -20.24 2.59 -35.82
CA SER A 412 -20.15 2.76 -34.36
C SER A 412 -19.71 4.17 -33.94
N THR A 413 -18.92 4.86 -34.77
CA THR A 413 -18.59 6.29 -34.57
C THR A 413 -19.84 7.16 -34.62
N PHE A 414 -20.73 6.90 -35.58
CA PHE A 414 -22.00 7.59 -35.73
C PHE A 414 -22.95 7.28 -34.57
N LEU A 415 -23.08 6.01 -34.17
CA LEU A 415 -23.87 5.60 -33.00
C LEU A 415 -23.39 6.27 -31.70
N ASP A 416 -22.07 6.31 -31.44
CA ASP A 416 -21.50 7.00 -30.29
C ASP A 416 -21.78 8.52 -30.29
N ILE A 417 -21.85 9.15 -31.47
CA ILE A 417 -22.16 10.58 -31.64
C ILE A 417 -23.65 10.85 -31.42
N LEU A 418 -24.55 10.01 -31.95
CA LEU A 418 -25.98 10.07 -31.63
C LEU A 418 -26.22 9.91 -30.12
N ALA A 419 -25.47 9.03 -29.45
CA ALA A 419 -25.50 8.86 -27.99
C ALA A 419 -24.83 10.01 -27.20
N ARG A 420 -24.32 11.05 -27.87
CA ARG A 420 -23.53 12.16 -27.30
C ARG A 420 -22.41 11.68 -26.35
N LYS A 421 -21.73 10.58 -26.70
CA LYS A 421 -20.49 10.18 -26.01
C LYS A 421 -19.38 11.20 -26.29
N ASN A 422 -18.56 11.46 -25.27
CA ASN A 422 -17.45 12.38 -25.41
C ASN A 422 -16.36 11.78 -26.32
N LYS A 423 -16.00 12.49 -27.38
CA LYS A 423 -15.05 12.08 -28.44
C LYS A 423 -14.02 13.18 -28.67
N ARG A 424 -12.85 12.81 -29.20
CA ARG A 424 -11.71 13.74 -29.39
C ARG A 424 -11.80 14.68 -30.60
N GLY A 425 -12.77 14.49 -31.50
CA GLY A 425 -13.00 15.34 -32.67
C GLY A 425 -14.10 16.37 -32.45
N THR A 426 -14.30 17.26 -33.44
CA THR A 426 -15.40 18.23 -33.46
C THR A 426 -16.59 17.66 -34.24
N THR A 427 -17.76 17.64 -33.60
CA THR A 427 -19.05 17.28 -34.21
C THR A 427 -19.79 18.55 -34.63
N THR A 428 -20.41 18.53 -35.81
CA THR A 428 -21.34 19.56 -36.31
C THR A 428 -22.66 18.91 -36.69
N GLY A 429 -23.72 19.71 -36.81
CA GLY A 429 -25.10 19.23 -37.06
C GLY A 429 -26.02 19.39 -35.83
N SER A 430 -27.27 18.96 -35.98
CA SER A 430 -28.31 19.04 -34.93
C SER A 430 -28.82 17.66 -34.55
N VAL A 431 -29.06 17.42 -33.25
CA VAL A 431 -29.85 16.28 -32.76
C VAL A 431 -31.03 16.83 -31.97
N TYR A 432 -32.24 16.53 -32.44
CA TYR A 432 -33.51 16.86 -31.79
C TYR A 432 -34.14 15.60 -31.20
N VAL A 433 -34.88 15.77 -30.12
CA VAL A 433 -35.69 14.70 -29.52
C VAL A 433 -37.13 15.17 -29.50
N SER A 434 -37.98 14.54 -30.31
CA SER A 434 -39.38 14.95 -30.50
C SER A 434 -39.52 16.45 -30.86
N GLY A 435 -38.67 16.94 -31.75
CA GLY A 435 -38.59 18.33 -32.21
C GLY A 435 -37.73 19.28 -31.35
N GLU A 436 -37.30 18.90 -30.15
CA GLU A 436 -36.59 19.81 -29.21
C GLU A 436 -35.08 19.54 -29.11
N LYS A 437 -34.26 20.60 -28.95
CA LYS A 437 -32.82 20.50 -28.66
C LYS A 437 -32.55 20.38 -27.16
N ILE A 438 -32.65 19.16 -26.64
CA ILE A 438 -32.43 18.83 -25.21
C ILE A 438 -30.96 19.04 -24.78
N LEU A 439 -30.75 19.49 -23.54
CA LEU A 439 -29.43 19.65 -22.90
C LEU A 439 -28.77 18.30 -22.56
N ASP A 440 -27.43 18.21 -22.62
CA ASP A 440 -26.66 16.96 -22.43
C ASP A 440 -26.98 16.21 -21.12
N HIS A 441 -27.29 16.93 -20.05
CA HIS A 441 -27.58 16.34 -18.74
C HIS A 441 -28.96 15.67 -18.67
N GLU A 442 -29.93 16.17 -19.44
CA GLU A 442 -31.26 15.57 -19.59
C GLU A 442 -31.25 14.47 -20.66
N TYR A 443 -30.52 14.69 -21.76
CA TYR A 443 -30.33 13.70 -22.84
C TYR A 443 -29.82 12.37 -22.27
N ARG A 444 -28.84 12.40 -21.36
CA ARG A 444 -28.30 11.23 -20.64
C ARG A 444 -29.28 10.52 -19.70
N ASN A 445 -30.42 11.12 -19.36
CA ASN A 445 -31.48 10.47 -18.58
C ASN A 445 -32.53 9.78 -19.48
N VAL A 446 -32.63 10.21 -20.76
CA VAL A 446 -33.59 9.66 -21.75
C VAL A 446 -33.02 8.46 -22.51
N ILE A 447 -31.70 8.45 -22.75
CA ILE A 447 -31.03 7.41 -23.54
C ILE A 447 -30.52 6.23 -22.69
N GLY A 448 -30.47 5.04 -23.30
CA GLY A 448 -29.67 3.90 -22.83
C GLY A 448 -28.66 3.49 -23.91
N TYR A 449 -27.50 2.97 -23.51
CA TYR A 449 -26.44 2.56 -24.45
C TYR A 449 -25.83 1.20 -24.08
N VAL A 450 -25.81 0.26 -25.03
CA VAL A 450 -25.20 -1.06 -24.91
C VAL A 450 -23.96 -1.16 -25.81
N ASP A 451 -22.77 -1.26 -25.21
CA ASP A 451 -21.51 -1.49 -25.95
C ASP A 451 -21.44 -2.89 -26.59
N GLN A 452 -20.53 -3.05 -27.56
CA GLN A 452 -20.26 -4.29 -28.30
C GLN A 452 -19.91 -5.47 -27.36
N GLU A 453 -19.10 -5.24 -26.32
CA GLU A 453 -18.60 -6.29 -25.41
C GLU A 453 -19.38 -6.39 -24.09
N ASP A 454 -19.97 -7.56 -23.81
CA ASP A 454 -20.62 -7.85 -22.52
C ASP A 454 -19.65 -8.36 -21.46
N SER A 455 -18.89 -7.40 -20.92
CA SER A 455 -18.09 -7.56 -19.71
C SER A 455 -18.97 -7.55 -18.46
N LEU A 456 -19.35 -8.75 -18.00
CA LEU A 456 -20.15 -8.99 -16.80
C LEU A 456 -19.34 -9.82 -15.78
N LEU A 457 -19.64 -9.70 -14.48
CA LEU A 457 -18.95 -10.47 -13.44
C LEU A 457 -19.37 -11.95 -13.46
N PRO A 458 -18.45 -12.90 -13.74
CA PRO A 458 -18.81 -14.29 -14.06
C PRO A 458 -19.36 -15.08 -12.87
N THR A 459 -19.13 -14.63 -11.64
CA THR A 459 -19.55 -15.30 -10.39
C THR A 459 -20.94 -14.93 -9.90
N LEU A 460 -21.52 -13.85 -10.43
CA LEU A 460 -22.84 -13.36 -10.02
C LEU A 460 -23.95 -14.11 -10.77
N THR A 461 -25.16 -14.14 -10.19
CA THR A 461 -26.32 -14.59 -10.95
C THR A 461 -26.83 -13.48 -11.86
N VAL A 462 -27.64 -13.87 -12.84
CA VAL A 462 -28.36 -12.92 -13.72
C VAL A 462 -29.15 -11.91 -12.87
N HIS A 463 -29.95 -12.38 -11.91
CA HIS A 463 -30.72 -11.52 -11.02
C HIS A 463 -29.83 -10.57 -10.20
N GLU A 464 -28.74 -11.07 -9.60
CA GLU A 464 -27.85 -10.23 -8.77
C GLU A 464 -27.14 -9.15 -9.58
N THR A 465 -26.85 -9.41 -10.85
CA THR A 465 -26.17 -8.46 -11.75
C THR A 465 -27.12 -7.32 -12.14
N ILE A 466 -28.32 -7.66 -12.61
CA ILE A 466 -29.34 -6.67 -13.00
C ILE A 466 -29.82 -5.88 -11.76
N LEU A 467 -30.02 -6.57 -10.62
CA LEU A 467 -30.33 -5.92 -9.33
C LEU A 467 -29.22 -4.98 -8.87
N THR A 468 -27.95 -5.28 -9.13
CA THR A 468 -26.86 -4.36 -8.78
C THR A 468 -26.89 -3.11 -9.65
N SER A 469 -27.14 -3.22 -10.97
CA SER A 469 -27.35 -2.05 -11.84
C SER A 469 -28.54 -1.20 -11.36
N ALA A 470 -29.68 -1.84 -11.09
CA ALA A 470 -30.88 -1.18 -10.56
C ALA A 470 -30.63 -0.50 -9.20
N LEU A 471 -29.92 -1.17 -8.27
CA LEU A 471 -29.58 -0.61 -6.96
C LEU A 471 -28.59 0.55 -7.02
N LEU A 472 -27.81 0.72 -8.11
CA LEU A 472 -26.88 1.83 -8.29
C LEU A 472 -27.53 3.02 -9.05
N ARG A 473 -28.36 2.72 -10.05
CA ARG A 473 -28.91 3.74 -10.98
C ARG A 473 -30.29 4.27 -10.61
N LEU A 474 -31.17 3.46 -10.01
CA LEU A 474 -32.53 3.91 -9.67
C LEU A 474 -32.54 4.91 -8.50
N PRO A 475 -33.55 5.81 -8.40
CA PRO A 475 -33.60 6.90 -7.42
C PRO A 475 -33.32 6.47 -5.97
N ALA A 476 -32.66 7.32 -5.18
CA ALA A 476 -32.31 7.00 -3.79
C ALA A 476 -33.52 6.83 -2.86
N ASP A 477 -34.65 7.44 -3.22
CA ASP A 477 -35.87 7.52 -2.42
C ASP A 477 -36.85 6.37 -2.74
N MET A 478 -36.63 5.61 -3.82
CA MET A 478 -37.41 4.41 -4.17
C MET A 478 -37.04 3.22 -3.27
N ALA A 479 -38.06 2.56 -2.70
CA ALA A 479 -37.90 1.40 -1.82
C ALA A 479 -37.22 0.21 -2.52
N SER A 480 -36.44 -0.58 -1.75
CA SER A 480 -35.66 -1.69 -2.32
C SER A 480 -36.53 -2.83 -2.88
N SER A 481 -37.75 -3.00 -2.37
CA SER A 481 -38.76 -3.95 -2.89
C SER A 481 -39.21 -3.55 -4.29
N VAL A 482 -39.55 -2.27 -4.51
CA VAL A 482 -39.93 -1.73 -5.82
C VAL A 482 -38.79 -1.88 -6.83
N LYS A 483 -37.52 -1.67 -6.40
CA LYS A 483 -36.34 -1.92 -7.24
C LYS A 483 -36.19 -3.39 -7.64
N GLU A 484 -36.45 -4.32 -6.73
CA GLU A 484 -36.39 -5.77 -6.99
C GLU A 484 -37.55 -6.23 -7.90
N GLN A 485 -38.75 -5.68 -7.70
CA GLN A 485 -39.90 -5.87 -8.59
C GLN A 485 -39.60 -5.35 -10.01
N ARG A 486 -39.00 -4.16 -10.16
CA ARG A 486 -38.61 -3.62 -11.47
C ARG A 486 -37.56 -4.48 -12.19
N VAL A 487 -36.66 -5.13 -11.45
CA VAL A 487 -35.73 -6.11 -12.01
C VAL A 487 -36.49 -7.32 -12.56
N ILE A 488 -37.46 -7.85 -11.81
CA ILE A 488 -38.31 -8.98 -12.25
C ILE A 488 -39.08 -8.62 -13.53
N GLU A 489 -39.69 -7.44 -13.61
CA GLU A 489 -40.36 -6.94 -14.82
C GLU A 489 -39.44 -6.90 -16.04
N VAL A 490 -38.25 -6.28 -15.90
CA VAL A 490 -37.25 -6.20 -16.99
C VAL A 490 -36.79 -7.59 -17.44
N MET A 491 -36.67 -8.54 -16.52
CA MET A 491 -36.31 -9.92 -16.84
C MET A 491 -37.45 -10.69 -17.53
N GLN A 492 -38.71 -10.31 -17.32
CA GLN A 492 -39.86 -10.84 -18.07
C GLN A 492 -39.94 -10.19 -19.46
N GLN A 493 -39.76 -8.87 -19.57
CA GLN A 493 -39.73 -8.13 -20.85
C GLN A 493 -38.69 -8.71 -21.84
N LEU A 494 -37.56 -9.20 -21.33
CA LEU A 494 -36.46 -9.76 -22.12
C LEU A 494 -36.44 -11.31 -22.14
N GLY A 495 -37.49 -11.99 -21.65
CA GLY A 495 -37.62 -13.46 -21.63
C GLY A 495 -36.65 -14.22 -20.69
N ILE A 496 -35.69 -13.54 -20.07
CA ILE A 496 -34.62 -14.12 -19.23
C ILE A 496 -35.03 -14.44 -17.78
N TYR A 497 -36.30 -14.28 -17.40
CA TYR A 497 -36.76 -14.60 -16.04
C TYR A 497 -36.49 -16.07 -15.64
N HIS A 498 -36.53 -17.00 -16.59
CA HIS A 498 -36.29 -18.42 -16.34
C HIS A 498 -34.83 -18.77 -15.95
N ILE A 499 -33.85 -17.92 -16.31
CA ILE A 499 -32.43 -18.08 -15.95
C ILE A 499 -32.01 -17.26 -14.72
N LYS A 500 -32.95 -16.61 -14.00
CA LYS A 500 -32.63 -15.59 -12.98
C LYS A 500 -31.65 -16.02 -11.88
N ASP A 501 -31.70 -17.31 -11.51
CA ASP A 501 -30.90 -17.92 -10.46
C ASP A 501 -29.61 -18.61 -10.97
N GLN A 502 -29.39 -18.64 -12.29
CA GLN A 502 -28.18 -19.18 -12.91
C GLN A 502 -27.02 -18.18 -12.82
N ILE A 503 -25.79 -18.72 -12.76
CA ILE A 503 -24.53 -17.97 -12.72
C ILE A 503 -24.14 -17.61 -14.15
N ILE A 504 -23.64 -16.40 -14.39
CA ILE A 504 -23.28 -15.92 -15.73
C ILE A 504 -22.16 -16.78 -16.35
N GLY A 505 -21.11 -17.09 -15.57
CA GLY A 505 -19.97 -17.88 -16.00
C GLY A 505 -18.96 -17.08 -16.84
N SER A 506 -17.85 -17.71 -17.20
CA SER A 506 -16.80 -17.16 -18.07
C SER A 506 -16.49 -18.13 -19.20
N GLU A 507 -16.20 -17.61 -20.39
CA GLU A 507 -15.91 -18.40 -21.60
C GLU A 507 -14.61 -19.22 -21.49
N GLU A 508 -13.65 -18.74 -20.71
CA GLU A 508 -12.39 -19.44 -20.39
C GLU A 508 -12.52 -20.45 -19.23
N GLY A 509 -13.67 -20.48 -18.56
CA GLY A 509 -13.88 -21.22 -17.32
C GLY A 509 -14.44 -22.62 -17.53
N ASN A 510 -13.96 -23.60 -16.77
CA ASN A 510 -14.50 -24.97 -16.75
C ASN A 510 -15.87 -25.09 -16.04
N GLY A 511 -16.64 -24.00 -15.98
CA GLY A 511 -17.92 -23.86 -15.30
C GLY A 511 -19.02 -23.44 -16.29
N ARG A 512 -20.07 -24.26 -16.40
CA ARG A 512 -21.16 -24.08 -17.36
C ARG A 512 -22.01 -22.85 -17.02
N GLY A 513 -21.77 -21.74 -17.74
CA GLY A 513 -22.53 -20.49 -17.64
C GLY A 513 -23.79 -20.47 -18.52
N ILE A 514 -24.34 -19.25 -18.71
CA ILE A 514 -25.45 -18.97 -19.62
C ILE A 514 -24.97 -18.88 -21.08
N SER A 515 -25.87 -18.98 -22.07
CA SER A 515 -25.51 -18.83 -23.48
C SER A 515 -25.15 -17.38 -23.85
N GLY A 516 -24.42 -17.20 -24.97
CA GLY A 516 -24.05 -15.86 -25.47
C GLY A 516 -25.26 -14.96 -25.75
N GLY A 517 -26.34 -15.50 -26.34
CA GLY A 517 -27.56 -14.74 -26.60
C GLY A 517 -28.29 -14.33 -25.32
N GLU A 518 -28.25 -15.17 -24.29
CA GLU A 518 -28.75 -14.81 -22.95
C GLU A 518 -27.87 -13.74 -22.30
N LYS A 519 -26.54 -13.90 -22.33
CA LYS A 519 -25.56 -12.93 -21.84
C LYS A 519 -25.78 -11.55 -22.47
N ARG A 520 -26.07 -11.50 -23.79
CA ARG A 520 -26.43 -10.27 -24.52
C ARG A 520 -27.72 -9.64 -23.99
N ARG A 521 -28.77 -10.44 -23.76
CA ARG A 521 -30.02 -9.96 -23.13
C ARG A 521 -29.81 -9.49 -21.68
N VAL A 522 -28.88 -10.07 -20.92
CA VAL A 522 -28.49 -9.55 -19.59
C VAL A 522 -27.78 -8.20 -19.70
N GLY A 523 -26.89 -8.02 -20.69
CA GLY A 523 -26.28 -6.72 -21.00
C GLY A 523 -27.31 -5.63 -21.30
N ILE A 524 -28.32 -5.96 -22.12
CA ILE A 524 -29.47 -5.08 -22.41
C ILE A 524 -30.30 -4.81 -21.15
N ALA A 525 -30.58 -5.83 -20.33
CA ALA A 525 -31.34 -5.69 -19.08
C ALA A 525 -30.70 -4.71 -18.09
N CYS A 526 -29.36 -4.71 -17.98
CA CYS A 526 -28.61 -3.80 -17.11
C CYS A 526 -28.73 -2.32 -17.50
N GLU A 527 -29.12 -2.01 -18.74
CA GLU A 527 -29.47 -0.65 -19.19
C GLU A 527 -30.99 -0.40 -19.13
N LEU A 528 -31.81 -1.41 -19.43
CA LEU A 528 -33.28 -1.29 -19.48
C LEU A 528 -33.92 -0.95 -18.12
N VAL A 529 -33.26 -1.31 -17.01
CA VAL A 529 -33.72 -0.99 -15.64
C VAL A 529 -33.97 0.49 -15.38
N THR A 530 -33.29 1.42 -16.06
CA THR A 530 -33.55 2.87 -15.91
C THR A 530 -34.68 3.41 -16.78
N SER A 531 -35.44 2.54 -17.47
CA SER A 531 -36.53 2.95 -18.37
C SER A 531 -36.13 3.99 -19.45
N PRO A 532 -35.03 3.80 -20.20
CA PRO A 532 -34.70 4.72 -21.30
C PRO A 532 -35.77 4.70 -22.40
N SER A 533 -36.12 5.88 -22.93
CA SER A 533 -37.07 6.00 -24.06
C SER A 533 -36.42 5.63 -25.40
N ILE A 534 -35.11 5.93 -25.53
CA ILE A 534 -34.30 5.67 -26.72
C ILE A 534 -33.19 4.71 -26.32
N LEU A 535 -33.04 3.58 -27.03
CA LEU A 535 -32.04 2.56 -26.74
C LEU A 535 -31.08 2.41 -27.93
N PHE A 536 -29.80 2.74 -27.70
CA PHE A 536 -28.70 2.51 -28.63
C PHE A 536 -28.00 1.18 -28.33
N LEU A 537 -27.71 0.37 -29.35
CA LEU A 537 -26.90 -0.86 -29.21
C LEU A 537 -25.84 -0.94 -30.30
N ASP A 538 -24.58 -1.17 -29.93
CA ASP A 538 -23.49 -1.39 -30.89
C ASP A 538 -23.34 -2.89 -31.18
N GLU A 539 -23.60 -3.28 -32.42
CA GLU A 539 -23.58 -4.65 -32.95
C GLU A 539 -24.21 -5.70 -32.00
N PRO A 540 -25.53 -5.66 -31.74
CA PRO A 540 -26.18 -6.56 -30.78
C PRO A 540 -26.15 -8.04 -31.17
N THR A 541 -25.83 -8.37 -32.43
CA THR A 541 -25.69 -9.74 -32.94
C THR A 541 -24.24 -10.24 -33.06
N SER A 542 -23.24 -9.43 -32.70
CA SER A 542 -21.83 -9.83 -32.83
C SER A 542 -21.47 -10.97 -31.88
N GLY A 543 -20.62 -11.90 -32.33
CA GLY A 543 -20.22 -13.09 -31.58
C GLY A 543 -21.32 -14.15 -31.36
N LEU A 544 -22.53 -13.98 -31.92
CA LEU A 544 -23.63 -14.94 -31.80
C LEU A 544 -23.79 -15.82 -33.04
N ASP A 545 -24.30 -17.04 -32.85
CA ASP A 545 -24.83 -17.85 -33.94
C ASP A 545 -26.12 -17.24 -34.51
N ALA A 546 -26.46 -17.60 -35.75
CA ALA A 546 -27.57 -17.00 -36.48
C ALA A 546 -28.96 -17.20 -35.81
N PHE A 547 -29.14 -18.24 -34.99
CA PHE A 547 -30.41 -18.49 -34.30
C PHE A 547 -30.50 -17.61 -33.05
N ASN A 548 -29.46 -17.57 -32.20
CA ASN A 548 -29.45 -16.67 -31.05
C ASN A 548 -29.40 -15.19 -31.44
N ALA A 549 -28.75 -14.83 -32.55
CA ALA A 549 -28.82 -13.49 -33.13
C ALA A 549 -30.26 -13.09 -33.48
N PHE A 550 -31.02 -13.96 -34.14
CA PHE A 550 -32.44 -13.73 -34.41
C PHE A 550 -33.25 -13.56 -33.12
N ASN A 551 -33.06 -14.46 -32.14
CA ASN A 551 -33.75 -14.41 -30.83
C ASN A 551 -33.40 -13.17 -29.98
N VAL A 552 -32.30 -12.46 -30.29
CA VAL A 552 -31.95 -11.17 -29.69
C VAL A 552 -32.64 -10.02 -30.44
N VAL A 553 -32.67 -10.04 -31.78
CA VAL A 553 -33.37 -9.00 -32.56
C VAL A 553 -34.88 -9.09 -32.40
N GLU A 554 -35.48 -10.28 -32.40
CA GLU A 554 -36.91 -10.49 -32.10
C GLU A 554 -37.29 -9.90 -30.73
N CYS A 555 -36.42 -10.07 -29.73
CA CYS A 555 -36.59 -9.48 -28.41
C CYS A 555 -36.52 -7.94 -28.44
N LEU A 556 -35.65 -7.35 -29.27
CA LEU A 556 -35.63 -5.90 -29.53
C LEU A 556 -36.87 -5.41 -30.28
N VAL A 557 -37.44 -6.21 -31.20
CA VAL A 557 -38.70 -5.92 -31.89
C VAL A 557 -39.87 -5.90 -30.92
N THR A 558 -39.97 -6.89 -30.03
CA THR A 558 -40.96 -6.90 -28.94
C THR A 558 -40.78 -5.69 -28.03
N LEU A 559 -39.53 -5.36 -27.67
CA LEU A 559 -39.21 -4.20 -26.82
C LEU A 559 -39.60 -2.86 -27.45
N ALA A 560 -39.42 -2.70 -28.76
CA ALA A 560 -39.89 -1.54 -29.50
C ALA A 560 -41.42 -1.52 -29.59
N LYS A 561 -42.03 -2.55 -30.21
CA LYS A 561 -43.44 -2.53 -30.64
C LYS A 561 -44.44 -2.75 -29.50
N THR A 562 -44.11 -3.52 -28.47
CA THR A 562 -45.01 -3.74 -27.31
C THR A 562 -44.92 -2.63 -26.27
N TYR A 563 -43.74 -2.00 -26.11
CA TYR A 563 -43.52 -0.98 -25.08
C TYR A 563 -43.39 0.45 -25.63
N ASN A 564 -43.50 0.66 -26.95
CA ASN A 564 -43.42 1.95 -27.64
C ASN A 564 -42.08 2.71 -27.42
N ARG A 565 -40.97 1.95 -27.44
CA ARG A 565 -39.60 2.49 -27.32
C ARG A 565 -38.96 2.69 -28.68
N THR A 566 -38.06 3.64 -28.79
CA THR A 566 -37.26 3.90 -30.00
C THR A 566 -35.96 3.10 -29.91
N VAL A 567 -35.70 2.19 -30.85
CA VAL A 567 -34.53 1.29 -30.80
C VAL A 567 -33.63 1.51 -32.01
N ILE A 568 -32.34 1.76 -31.77
CA ILE A 568 -31.35 2.10 -32.80
C ILE A 568 -30.13 1.20 -32.61
N PHE A 569 -29.72 0.47 -33.65
CA PHE A 569 -28.52 -0.37 -33.55
C PHE A 569 -27.69 -0.44 -34.83
N THR A 570 -26.39 -0.62 -34.67
CA THR A 570 -25.48 -0.99 -35.77
C THR A 570 -25.55 -2.50 -36.01
N ILE A 571 -25.43 -2.96 -37.26
CA ILE A 571 -25.37 -4.40 -37.56
C ILE A 571 -24.45 -4.69 -38.76
N HIS A 572 -23.85 -5.88 -38.75
CA HIS A 572 -22.92 -6.36 -39.76
C HIS A 572 -23.42 -7.68 -40.36
N GLN A 573 -23.59 -7.74 -41.68
CA GLN A 573 -24.02 -8.92 -42.46
C GLN A 573 -25.19 -9.72 -41.83
N PRO A 574 -26.36 -9.10 -41.60
CA PRO A 574 -27.53 -9.79 -41.07
C PRO A 574 -28.15 -10.76 -42.09
N ARG A 575 -28.62 -11.91 -41.59
CA ARG A 575 -29.44 -12.85 -42.35
C ARG A 575 -30.76 -12.20 -42.79
N SER A 576 -31.28 -12.59 -43.95
CA SER A 576 -32.52 -12.04 -44.54
C SER A 576 -33.75 -12.07 -43.60
N ASN A 577 -33.86 -13.06 -42.72
CA ASN A 577 -34.93 -13.13 -41.70
C ASN A 577 -34.80 -12.07 -40.58
N ILE A 578 -33.59 -11.56 -40.33
CA ILE A 578 -33.33 -10.44 -39.41
C ILE A 578 -33.63 -9.12 -40.13
N VAL A 579 -33.25 -9.01 -41.41
CA VAL A 579 -33.45 -7.81 -42.24
C VAL A 579 -34.95 -7.47 -42.40
N ALA A 580 -35.79 -8.48 -42.55
CA ALA A 580 -37.25 -8.34 -42.62
C ALA A 580 -37.91 -7.79 -41.34
N LEU A 581 -37.16 -7.57 -40.25
CA LEU A 581 -37.63 -7.00 -38.99
C LEU A 581 -37.31 -5.50 -38.83
N PHE A 582 -36.57 -4.89 -39.78
CA PHE A 582 -36.20 -3.47 -39.71
C PHE A 582 -37.33 -2.58 -40.23
N ASP A 583 -37.67 -1.52 -39.49
CA ASP A 583 -38.63 -0.51 -39.94
C ASP A 583 -37.90 0.61 -40.73
N GLN A 584 -36.77 1.09 -40.20
CA GLN A 584 -35.89 2.11 -40.78
C GLN A 584 -34.49 1.53 -41.05
N LEU A 585 -33.85 1.97 -42.13
CA LEU A 585 -32.48 1.59 -42.51
C LEU A 585 -31.64 2.82 -42.85
N ILE A 586 -30.41 2.86 -42.32
CA ILE A 586 -29.35 3.79 -42.72
C ILE A 586 -28.17 2.98 -43.25
N LEU A 587 -27.71 3.29 -44.45
CA LEU A 587 -26.58 2.66 -45.12
C LEU A 587 -25.43 3.67 -45.25
N LEU A 588 -24.30 3.39 -44.59
CA LEU A 588 -23.11 4.24 -44.58
C LEU A 588 -21.99 3.66 -45.45
N ALA A 589 -21.31 4.49 -46.23
CA ALA A 589 -20.11 4.14 -47.00
C ALA A 589 -19.02 5.20 -46.79
N LYS A 590 -17.85 4.78 -46.28
CA LYS A 590 -16.72 5.66 -45.89
C LYS A 590 -17.08 6.87 -44.98
N GLY A 591 -18.25 6.86 -44.33
CA GLY A 591 -18.77 7.95 -43.50
C GLY A 591 -19.85 8.83 -44.16
N CYS A 592 -20.11 8.66 -45.45
CA CYS A 592 -21.20 9.32 -46.16
C CYS A 592 -22.49 8.46 -46.09
N PRO A 593 -23.70 9.05 -46.05
CA PRO A 593 -24.95 8.32 -46.22
C PRO A 593 -25.20 7.99 -47.70
N VAL A 594 -25.46 6.70 -47.98
CA VAL A 594 -25.86 6.19 -49.31
C VAL A 594 -27.37 5.94 -49.37
N TYR A 595 -27.97 5.64 -48.22
CA TYR A 595 -29.42 5.59 -48.00
C TYR A 595 -29.73 5.91 -46.53
N SER A 596 -30.86 6.55 -46.29
CA SER A 596 -31.47 6.76 -44.97
C SER A 596 -32.98 6.83 -45.20
N GLY A 597 -33.76 5.96 -44.56
CA GLY A 597 -35.22 5.94 -44.72
C GLY A 597 -35.87 4.56 -44.48
N PRO A 598 -37.17 4.42 -44.78
CA PRO A 598 -37.92 3.19 -44.50
C PRO A 598 -37.35 1.99 -45.26
N PHE A 599 -37.25 0.83 -44.61
CA PHE A 599 -36.67 -0.35 -45.27
C PHE A 599 -37.51 -0.83 -46.47
N SER A 600 -38.84 -0.66 -46.42
CA SER A 600 -39.76 -1.01 -47.50
C SER A 600 -39.52 -0.26 -48.82
N THR A 601 -39.02 0.98 -48.77
CA THR A 601 -38.69 1.78 -49.95
C THR A 601 -37.26 1.59 -50.44
N CYS A 602 -36.41 0.94 -49.63
CA CYS A 602 -34.98 0.77 -49.91
C CYS A 602 -34.72 0.04 -51.24
N GLN A 603 -35.45 -1.04 -51.52
CA GLN A 603 -35.23 -1.80 -52.77
C GLN A 603 -35.60 -0.96 -54.00
N ALA A 604 -36.78 -0.33 -54.01
CA ALA A 604 -37.24 0.49 -55.14
C ALA A 604 -36.32 1.68 -55.44
N TYR A 605 -35.65 2.23 -54.41
CA TYR A 605 -34.63 3.27 -54.55
C TYR A 605 -33.35 2.77 -55.24
N PHE A 606 -32.82 1.59 -54.86
CA PHE A 606 -31.64 1.05 -55.54
C PHE A 606 -31.96 0.52 -56.95
N ASP A 607 -33.15 -0.04 -57.15
CA ASP A 607 -33.65 -0.44 -58.47
C ASP A 607 -33.75 0.78 -59.41
N SER A 608 -34.20 1.96 -58.95
CA SER A 608 -34.33 3.17 -59.79
C SER A 608 -33.00 3.83 -60.16
N ILE A 609 -31.95 3.65 -59.35
CA ILE A 609 -30.57 4.12 -59.65
C ILE A 609 -29.81 3.06 -60.49
N GLY A 610 -30.42 1.89 -60.76
CA GLY A 610 -29.85 0.83 -61.60
C GLY A 610 -29.01 -0.21 -60.86
N TYR A 611 -28.99 -0.18 -59.53
CA TYR A 611 -28.31 -1.15 -58.66
C TYR A 611 -29.32 -2.20 -58.14
N ALA A 612 -29.99 -2.90 -59.07
CA ALA A 612 -31.02 -3.86 -58.74
C ALA A 612 -30.44 -5.14 -58.09
N CYS A 613 -31.06 -5.60 -57.00
CA CYS A 613 -30.61 -6.78 -56.27
C CYS A 613 -30.91 -8.08 -57.07
N PRO A 614 -29.92 -8.97 -57.32
CA PRO A 614 -30.16 -10.23 -58.02
C PRO A 614 -31.16 -11.14 -57.30
N PRO A 615 -32.04 -11.86 -58.02
CA PRO A 615 -33.05 -12.72 -57.43
C PRO A 615 -32.40 -13.89 -56.67
N GLY A 616 -32.80 -14.07 -55.40
CA GLY A 616 -32.25 -15.09 -54.50
C GLY A 616 -31.00 -14.67 -53.72
N PHE A 617 -30.47 -13.46 -53.94
CA PHE A 617 -29.42 -12.88 -53.10
C PHE A 617 -30.01 -12.23 -51.83
N ASN A 618 -29.24 -12.13 -50.75
CA ASN A 618 -29.66 -11.42 -49.54
C ASN A 618 -29.44 -9.91 -49.73
N ILE A 619 -30.52 -9.12 -49.73
CA ILE A 619 -30.44 -7.67 -49.96
C ILE A 619 -29.48 -6.96 -49.01
N ALA A 620 -29.36 -7.37 -47.74
CA ALA A 620 -28.42 -6.74 -46.82
C ALA A 620 -26.95 -7.06 -47.13
N ASP A 621 -26.65 -8.26 -47.63
CA ASP A 621 -25.30 -8.60 -48.08
C ASP A 621 -24.97 -7.82 -49.37
N TYR A 622 -25.92 -7.72 -50.31
CA TYR A 622 -25.77 -6.92 -51.54
C TYR A 622 -25.49 -5.44 -51.26
N LEU A 623 -26.22 -4.84 -50.30
CA LEU A 623 -25.99 -3.46 -49.87
C LEU A 623 -24.65 -3.28 -49.15
N VAL A 624 -24.19 -4.26 -48.38
CA VAL A 624 -22.85 -4.21 -47.76
C VAL A 624 -21.75 -4.30 -48.81
N ASP A 625 -21.87 -5.23 -49.77
CA ASP A 625 -20.92 -5.41 -50.88
C ASP A 625 -20.87 -4.14 -51.76
N LEU A 626 -22.02 -3.52 -52.06
CA LEU A 626 -22.10 -2.22 -52.73
C LEU A 626 -21.25 -1.16 -51.99
N THR A 627 -21.44 -1.00 -50.67
CA THR A 627 -20.65 -0.04 -49.88
C THR A 627 -19.15 -0.38 -49.74
N MET A 628 -18.74 -1.58 -50.14
CA MET A 628 -17.34 -2.01 -50.16
C MET A 628 -16.70 -1.74 -51.53
N HIS A 629 -17.42 -1.98 -52.63
CA HIS A 629 -16.89 -1.85 -53.99
C HIS A 629 -16.79 -0.39 -54.50
N THR A 630 -17.57 0.54 -53.96
CA THR A 630 -17.47 2.01 -54.22
C THR A 630 -16.13 2.65 -53.83
N SER A 631 -15.16 1.84 -53.42
CA SER A 631 -13.86 2.26 -52.91
C SER A 631 -12.73 2.34 -53.95
N LEU A 632 -12.95 1.78 -55.15
CA LEU A 632 -11.98 1.71 -56.24
C LEU A 632 -12.21 2.82 -57.30
N PRO A 633 -11.15 3.40 -57.89
CA PRO A 633 -11.29 4.34 -59.00
C PRO A 633 -11.65 3.61 -60.31
N VAL A 634 -12.36 4.30 -61.20
CA VAL A 634 -12.61 3.82 -62.56
C VAL A 634 -11.30 3.83 -63.35
N ILE A 635 -10.91 2.69 -63.92
CA ILE A 635 -9.93 2.65 -65.01
C ILE A 635 -10.72 2.90 -66.30
N PRO A 636 -10.52 4.02 -67.01
CA PRO A 636 -11.13 4.20 -68.33
C PRO A 636 -10.51 3.18 -69.29
N ILE A 637 -11.34 2.28 -69.83
CA ILE A 637 -10.93 1.43 -70.95
C ILE A 637 -10.97 2.31 -72.19
N TYR A 638 -9.79 2.63 -72.72
CA TYR A 638 -9.65 3.28 -74.02
C TYR A 638 -9.86 2.21 -75.09
N GLU A 639 -11.03 2.17 -75.72
CA GLU A 639 -11.27 1.36 -76.92
C GLU A 639 -10.83 2.14 -78.16
N ASP A 640 -9.60 1.89 -78.62
CA ASP A 640 -9.07 2.36 -79.90
C ASP A 640 -8.17 1.27 -80.52
N GLU A 641 -8.75 0.39 -81.34
CA GLU A 641 -8.07 -0.44 -82.37
C GLU A 641 -9.17 -1.05 -83.29
N PRO A 642 -9.35 -0.58 -84.53
CA PRO A 642 -10.50 -0.96 -85.37
C PRO A 642 -10.20 -2.16 -86.28
N ARG A 643 -11.06 -3.20 -86.29
CA ARG A 643 -11.00 -4.32 -87.26
C ARG A 643 -12.37 -4.81 -87.74
N ASP A 644 -12.67 -4.48 -88.99
CA ASP A 644 -13.50 -5.14 -90.01
C ASP A 644 -14.52 -6.24 -89.63
N LEU A 645 -15.78 -6.00 -90.04
CA LEU A 645 -16.61 -6.80 -90.99
C LEU A 645 -16.48 -8.35 -90.90
N THR A 646 -17.56 -9.15 -90.76
CA THR A 646 -18.89 -9.07 -91.42
C THR A 646 -20.03 -9.83 -90.68
N ASP A 647 -21.27 -9.53 -91.09
CA ASP A 647 -22.49 -10.40 -91.08
C ASP A 647 -23.27 -10.70 -89.79
N ARG A 648 -24.34 -9.89 -89.61
CA ARG A 648 -25.78 -10.28 -89.56
C ARG A 648 -26.51 -10.79 -88.29
N ASP A 649 -27.66 -10.11 -88.10
CA ASP A 649 -28.98 -10.57 -87.64
C ASP A 649 -29.19 -11.09 -86.20
N GLY A 650 -29.74 -10.21 -85.34
CA GLY A 650 -30.46 -10.61 -84.12
C GLY A 650 -30.64 -9.50 -83.06
N LEU A 651 -31.84 -8.92 -82.93
CA LEU A 651 -32.16 -7.99 -81.84
C LEU A 651 -32.09 -8.67 -80.46
N ARG A 652 -31.21 -8.19 -79.58
CA ARG A 652 -31.38 -8.26 -78.12
C ARG A 652 -30.89 -6.98 -77.45
N THR A 653 -31.70 -6.46 -76.53
CA THR A 653 -31.29 -5.41 -75.58
C THR A 653 -30.33 -6.02 -74.56
N GLU A 654 -29.11 -5.50 -74.45
CA GLU A 654 -28.20 -5.92 -73.38
C GLU A 654 -28.72 -5.46 -72.02
N SER A 655 -28.67 -6.35 -71.04
CA SER A 655 -29.12 -6.11 -69.67
C SER A 655 -27.91 -6.03 -68.74
N SER A 656 -27.98 -5.21 -67.69
CA SER A 656 -26.88 -4.80 -66.79
C SER A 656 -26.19 -5.92 -65.97
N SER A 657 -26.44 -7.18 -66.31
CA SER A 657 -26.01 -8.39 -65.60
C SER A 657 -24.50 -8.66 -65.60
N THR A 658 -23.72 -8.02 -66.48
CA THR A 658 -22.27 -8.25 -66.63
C THR A 658 -21.40 -7.55 -65.59
N ARG A 659 -21.89 -6.48 -64.93
CA ARG A 659 -21.07 -5.62 -64.06
C ARG A 659 -20.72 -6.24 -62.69
N ALA A 660 -21.37 -7.34 -62.29
CA ALA A 660 -21.27 -7.92 -60.94
C ALA A 660 -20.66 -9.34 -60.87
N VAL A 661 -20.35 -10.01 -61.99
CA VAL A 661 -19.96 -11.44 -61.99
C VAL A 661 -18.55 -11.65 -62.55
N LYS A 662 -17.51 -11.44 -61.72
CA LYS A 662 -16.12 -11.77 -62.12
C LYS A 662 -15.15 -12.17 -60.99
N SER A 663 -15.60 -12.94 -59.99
CA SER A 663 -14.68 -13.54 -59.01
C SER A 663 -15.21 -14.77 -58.24
N ILE A 664 -15.48 -15.89 -58.94
CA ILE A 664 -15.43 -17.24 -58.32
C ILE A 664 -14.53 -18.13 -59.17
N ALA A 665 -13.47 -18.66 -58.57
CA ALA A 665 -12.54 -19.59 -59.21
C ALA A 665 -13.10 -21.04 -59.16
N SER A 666 -14.05 -21.35 -60.03
CA SER A 666 -14.61 -22.71 -60.14
C SER A 666 -13.69 -23.62 -60.97
N VAL A 667 -13.00 -24.55 -60.32
CA VAL A 667 -12.23 -25.61 -61.00
C VAL A 667 -13.19 -26.60 -61.66
N SER A 668 -13.36 -26.51 -62.97
CA SER A 668 -13.79 -27.61 -63.87
C SER A 668 -13.62 -27.22 -65.33
N ASN A 669 -12.67 -27.84 -66.03
CA ASN A 669 -12.65 -27.91 -67.49
C ASN A 669 -12.84 -29.37 -67.90
N ALA A 670 -13.85 -29.64 -68.72
CA ALA A 670 -14.05 -30.92 -69.38
C ALA A 670 -14.41 -30.63 -70.85
N SER A 671 -13.63 -31.22 -71.76
CA SER A 671 -13.74 -31.00 -73.22
C SER A 671 -13.76 -32.35 -73.93
N THR A 672 -14.67 -32.51 -74.89
CA THR A 672 -14.91 -33.77 -75.62
C THR A 672 -13.93 -34.01 -76.77
N ASP A 673 -13.79 -35.30 -77.09
CA ASP A 673 -13.08 -35.97 -78.20
C ASP A 673 -12.98 -35.18 -79.52
N THR A 674 -11.89 -35.27 -80.32
CA THR A 674 -11.48 -36.48 -81.07
C THR A 674 -10.01 -36.38 -81.61
N PRO A 675 -9.40 -37.40 -82.27
CA PRO A 675 -7.93 -37.65 -82.25
C PRO A 675 -7.24 -37.63 -83.65
N PRO A 676 -6.02 -38.19 -83.87
CA PRO A 676 -4.73 -38.07 -83.15
C PRO A 676 -3.48 -37.84 -84.06
N SER A 677 -2.35 -37.40 -83.50
CA SER A 677 -1.02 -37.76 -84.05
C SER A 677 0.11 -37.87 -82.99
N ARG A 678 0.96 -38.87 -83.25
CA ARG A 678 2.18 -39.39 -82.58
C ARG A 678 3.31 -38.33 -82.35
N LEU A 679 4.33 -38.49 -81.49
CA LEU A 679 4.91 -39.68 -80.81
C LEU A 679 5.88 -39.35 -79.61
N GLN A 680 5.95 -40.26 -78.62
CA GLN A 680 7.11 -40.69 -77.77
C GLN A 680 7.74 -39.82 -76.64
N GLY A 681 8.03 -40.48 -75.48
CA GLY A 681 8.94 -40.02 -74.40
C GLY A 681 8.34 -39.93 -72.97
N VAL A 682 7.74 -40.96 -72.35
CA VAL A 682 8.40 -42.04 -71.54
C VAL A 682 9.29 -41.46 -70.41
N SER A 683 9.12 -41.69 -69.09
CA SER A 683 8.31 -42.62 -68.24
C SER A 683 8.25 -42.03 -66.79
N ARG A 684 7.47 -42.41 -65.75
CA ARG A 684 6.48 -43.43 -65.31
C ARG A 684 5.67 -42.77 -64.13
N ILE A 685 4.42 -43.06 -63.74
CA ILE A 685 3.71 -44.30 -63.29
C ILE A 685 4.18 -44.80 -61.90
N SER A 686 3.33 -45.00 -60.87
CA SER A 686 1.88 -44.67 -60.70
C SER A 686 1.37 -44.92 -59.26
N LEU A 687 0.18 -44.37 -58.93
CA LEU A 687 -0.92 -44.95 -58.12
C LEU A 687 -0.61 -45.81 -56.86
N LYS A 688 -1.26 -45.49 -55.72
CA LYS A 688 -2.43 -46.23 -55.17
C LYS A 688 -2.65 -46.01 -53.65
N GLN A 689 -3.44 -44.99 -53.26
CA GLN A 689 -4.45 -45.14 -52.19
C GLN A 689 -5.47 -43.98 -52.14
N LYS A 690 -6.62 -44.17 -52.80
CA LYS A 690 -7.90 -43.61 -52.38
C LYS A 690 -8.62 -44.72 -51.61
N GLN A 691 -8.43 -44.78 -50.29
CA GLN A 691 -9.07 -45.66 -49.29
C GLN A 691 -8.40 -45.30 -47.95
N ASP A 692 -9.06 -44.90 -46.86
CA ASP A 692 -10.50 -44.91 -46.54
C ASP A 692 -10.95 -43.73 -45.66
N ARG A 693 -12.25 -43.65 -45.36
CA ARG A 693 -12.94 -42.55 -44.67
C ARG A 693 -13.75 -43.06 -43.48
N GLN A 694 -13.25 -42.97 -42.24
CA GLN A 694 -14.06 -42.77 -41.01
C GLN A 694 -13.23 -42.75 -39.69
N LEU A 695 -13.59 -41.81 -38.81
CA LEU A 695 -13.75 -41.91 -37.34
C LEU A 695 -12.61 -42.33 -36.37
N PHE A 696 -12.62 -41.62 -35.22
CA PHE A 696 -12.11 -41.96 -33.87
C PHE A 696 -10.60 -41.91 -33.49
N THR A 697 -10.38 -41.19 -32.37
CA THR A 697 -9.41 -41.44 -31.26
C THR A 697 -7.89 -41.19 -31.36
N ARG A 698 -7.47 -40.07 -30.74
CA ARG A 698 -6.72 -40.00 -29.44
C ARG A 698 -5.24 -40.46 -29.34
N LYS A 699 -4.33 -39.48 -29.13
CA LYS A 699 -2.98 -39.54 -28.47
C LYS A 699 -1.95 -40.50 -29.15
N LYS A 700 -0.62 -40.34 -29.04
CA LYS A 700 0.26 -39.67 -28.05
C LYS A 700 1.67 -39.43 -28.68
N THR A 701 2.54 -38.67 -27.97
CA THR A 701 4.03 -38.68 -27.92
C THR A 701 4.81 -39.73 -28.74
N GLY A 702 6.02 -39.46 -29.27
CA GLY A 702 6.92 -38.30 -29.14
C GLY A 702 8.41 -38.71 -29.23
N GLY A 703 9.35 -37.75 -29.30
CA GLY A 703 10.80 -37.98 -29.50
C GLY A 703 11.20 -37.99 -30.99
N ASP A 704 12.41 -37.58 -31.42
CA ASP A 704 13.57 -37.06 -30.68
C ASP A 704 14.36 -35.99 -31.47
N THR A 705 15.25 -35.28 -30.76
CA THR A 705 16.13 -34.15 -31.17
C THR A 705 17.62 -34.49 -30.92
N PRO A 706 18.63 -33.67 -31.29
CA PRO A 706 18.75 -32.54 -32.25
C PRO A 706 19.88 -32.87 -33.29
N PRO A 707 20.94 -32.06 -33.66
CA PRO A 707 21.71 -31.04 -32.92
C PRO A 707 21.74 -29.61 -33.54
N THR A 708 22.32 -28.64 -32.81
CA THR A 708 22.62 -27.25 -33.23
C THR A 708 24.11 -26.91 -33.07
N PRO A 709 24.63 -25.94 -33.85
CA PRO A 709 25.39 -24.80 -33.32
C PRO A 709 24.74 -23.45 -33.76
N LYS A 710 24.71 -22.34 -32.99
CA LYS A 710 25.76 -21.49 -32.37
C LYS A 710 26.49 -20.57 -33.39
N THR A 711 26.65 -19.22 -33.30
CA THR A 711 26.62 -18.11 -32.28
C THR A 711 28.05 -17.52 -32.07
N ASP A 712 28.39 -16.22 -32.18
CA ASP A 712 27.66 -14.98 -32.58
C ASP A 712 28.53 -14.12 -33.57
N ASP A 713 28.80 -12.78 -33.59
CA ASP A 713 28.57 -11.60 -32.70
C ASP A 713 28.78 -10.22 -33.44
N GLU A 714 29.01 -9.09 -32.73
CA GLU A 714 29.17 -7.65 -33.15
C GLU A 714 30.30 -7.29 -34.18
N ASP A 715 30.46 -6.08 -34.80
CA ASP A 715 30.64 -4.70 -34.27
C ASP A 715 30.41 -3.53 -35.31
N THR A 716 30.84 -2.27 -35.02
CA THR A 716 30.10 -1.01 -35.28
C THR A 716 30.95 0.18 -35.82
N VAL A 717 30.33 1.37 -36.09
CA VAL A 717 30.94 2.76 -36.14
C VAL A 717 31.77 3.10 -37.42
N GLN A 718 31.88 4.30 -38.06
CA GLN A 718 31.33 5.71 -38.06
C GLN A 718 31.74 6.41 -39.41
N LEU A 719 31.43 7.65 -39.86
CA LEU A 719 30.47 8.76 -39.59
C LEU A 719 30.52 9.80 -40.77
N SER A 720 29.38 10.33 -41.27
CA SER A 720 29.20 11.68 -41.89
C SER A 720 27.73 11.89 -42.29
N SER A 721 26.95 12.93 -41.93
CA SER A 721 27.10 14.41 -41.96
C SER A 721 26.85 15.02 -43.37
N GLY A 722 25.81 15.84 -43.64
CA GLY A 722 24.65 16.28 -42.84
C GLY A 722 23.85 17.47 -43.45
N SER A 723 22.72 17.89 -42.82
CA SER A 723 22.01 19.20 -42.93
C SER A 723 21.13 19.60 -44.16
N THR A 724 19.82 19.32 -44.06
CA THR A 724 18.61 20.22 -44.22
C THR A 724 18.55 21.54 -45.04
N ARG A 725 17.30 21.87 -45.50
CA ARG A 725 16.69 23.15 -46.03
C ARG A 725 16.58 23.31 -47.57
N SER A 726 15.74 24.20 -48.18
CA SER A 726 14.30 24.56 -47.97
C SER A 726 13.75 25.57 -49.03
N TRP A 727 12.59 25.28 -49.66
CA TRP A 727 11.52 26.20 -50.18
C TRP A 727 11.76 27.38 -51.18
N LEU A 728 10.80 27.53 -52.13
CA LEU A 728 10.37 28.74 -52.93
C LEU A 728 11.30 29.27 -54.06
N PRO A 729 10.80 30.10 -55.03
CA PRO A 729 9.51 30.05 -55.76
C PRO A 729 9.65 30.27 -57.31
N LEU A 730 8.54 30.27 -58.07
CA LEU A 730 8.45 30.61 -59.50
C LEU A 730 8.02 32.09 -59.75
N SER A 731 8.23 32.63 -60.97
CA SER A 731 7.96 34.04 -61.34
C SER A 731 7.16 34.22 -62.66
N ARG A 732 6.64 35.44 -62.90
CA ARG A 732 5.66 35.82 -63.94
C ARG A 732 6.27 36.48 -65.19
N ARG A 733 5.58 36.34 -66.34
CA ARG A 733 5.14 37.40 -67.29
C ARG A 733 4.50 36.79 -68.56
N ASP A 734 3.77 37.49 -69.43
CA ASP A 734 2.61 38.41 -69.36
C ASP A 734 2.20 38.72 -70.83
N GLY A 735 0.91 38.80 -71.21
CA GLY A 735 0.56 39.11 -72.63
C GLY A 735 -0.92 39.10 -73.09
N THR A 736 -1.64 40.21 -72.86
CA THR A 736 -2.68 40.85 -73.74
C THR A 736 -3.92 40.10 -74.29
N ASN A 737 -5.11 40.65 -73.97
CA ASN A 737 -6.44 40.51 -74.63
C ASN A 737 -6.62 41.61 -75.73
N PRO A 738 -7.77 41.84 -76.46
CA PRO A 738 -9.18 41.36 -76.33
C PRO A 738 -9.86 41.05 -77.72
N PRO A 739 -11.21 41.14 -77.97
CA PRO A 739 -12.40 41.26 -77.11
C PRO A 739 -13.57 40.25 -77.39
N GLN A 740 -14.65 40.45 -76.64
CA GLN A 740 -15.93 39.73 -76.52
C GLN A 740 -16.75 39.46 -77.80
N SER A 741 -17.55 38.38 -77.75
CA SER A 741 -18.95 38.34 -78.22
C SER A 741 -19.80 37.52 -77.21
N LEU A 742 -21.12 37.74 -77.18
CA LEU A 742 -22.07 37.11 -76.25
C LEU A 742 -22.70 35.84 -76.84
N ASP A 743 -22.99 34.84 -76.00
CA ASP A 743 -24.35 34.31 -75.75
C ASP A 743 -24.31 33.19 -74.67
N GLU A 744 -25.47 32.76 -74.17
CA GLU A 744 -25.71 32.09 -72.88
C GLU A 744 -26.96 31.17 -72.98
N PRO A 745 -27.17 30.13 -72.13
CA PRO A 745 -26.25 29.21 -71.44
C PRO A 745 -26.49 27.73 -71.84
N ASP A 746 -25.64 26.80 -71.36
CA ASP A 746 -26.11 25.46 -70.98
C ASP A 746 -25.22 24.88 -69.86
N SER A 747 -25.81 24.45 -68.74
CA SER A 747 -25.09 24.19 -67.49
C SER A 747 -24.86 22.69 -67.21
N LEU A 748 -23.71 22.18 -67.67
CA LEU A 748 -23.21 20.87 -67.24
C LEU A 748 -22.74 20.92 -65.77
N PRO A 749 -23.14 19.96 -64.91
CA PRO A 749 -22.56 19.79 -63.57
C PRO A 749 -21.14 19.20 -63.65
N PRO A 750 -20.29 19.40 -62.62
CA PRO A 750 -18.89 18.96 -62.65
C PRO A 750 -18.73 17.45 -62.51
N ASP A 751 -17.64 16.92 -63.07
CA ASP A 751 -17.34 15.49 -63.15
C ASP A 751 -17.26 14.79 -61.77
N ALA A 752 -18.15 13.81 -61.54
CA ALA A 752 -18.11 12.94 -60.37
C ALA A 752 -17.04 11.84 -60.57
N THR A 753 -15.95 11.92 -59.81
CA THR A 753 -14.75 11.07 -60.04
C THR A 753 -14.74 9.74 -59.29
N THR A 754 -15.72 9.46 -58.41
CA THR A 754 -15.88 8.13 -57.81
C THR A 754 -17.34 7.64 -57.77
N ASP A 755 -17.50 6.32 -57.79
CA ASP A 755 -18.77 5.59 -57.67
C ASP A 755 -19.51 5.90 -56.35
N LEU A 756 -18.76 6.22 -55.28
CA LEU A 756 -19.31 6.70 -54.01
C LEU A 756 -19.95 8.08 -54.15
N ASP A 757 -19.32 9.01 -54.86
CA ASP A 757 -19.83 10.38 -55.02
C ASP A 757 -21.15 10.37 -55.79
N HIS A 758 -21.24 9.54 -56.83
CA HIS A 758 -22.49 9.32 -57.57
C HIS A 758 -23.62 8.87 -56.63
N LEU A 759 -23.42 7.81 -55.85
CA LEU A 759 -24.44 7.30 -54.91
C LEU A 759 -24.86 8.34 -53.84
N VAL A 760 -23.91 9.13 -53.33
CA VAL A 760 -24.19 10.16 -52.31
C VAL A 760 -24.93 11.36 -52.92
N ILE A 761 -24.64 11.73 -54.17
CA ILE A 761 -25.38 12.76 -54.91
C ILE A 761 -26.79 12.26 -55.22
N SER A 762 -26.95 11.06 -55.78
CA SER A 762 -28.26 10.45 -56.06
C SER A 762 -29.15 10.39 -54.81
N PHE A 763 -28.57 10.03 -53.64
CA PHE A 763 -29.32 10.05 -52.39
C PHE A 763 -29.80 11.45 -52.03
N ARG A 764 -28.92 12.46 -52.05
CA ARG A 764 -29.27 13.85 -51.70
C ARG A 764 -30.32 14.47 -52.63
N SER A 765 -30.37 14.06 -53.90
CA SER A 765 -31.42 14.51 -54.84
C SER A 765 -32.76 13.77 -54.68
N SER A 766 -32.80 12.65 -53.97
CA SER A 766 -33.98 11.76 -53.95
C SER A 766 -35.14 12.26 -53.09
N ASP A 767 -36.36 11.88 -53.47
CA ASP A 767 -37.60 12.10 -52.71
C ASP A 767 -37.52 11.57 -51.26
N VAL A 768 -36.74 10.51 -51.04
CA VAL A 768 -36.52 9.93 -49.71
C VAL A 768 -35.72 10.88 -48.81
N ALA A 769 -34.68 11.53 -49.35
CA ALA A 769 -33.91 12.52 -48.58
C ALA A 769 -34.70 13.81 -48.35
N GLN A 770 -35.51 14.25 -49.33
CA GLN A 770 -36.37 15.43 -49.20
C GLN A 770 -37.46 15.20 -48.15
N SER A 771 -38.20 14.09 -48.21
CA SER A 771 -39.28 13.78 -47.25
C SER A 771 -38.78 13.67 -45.80
N ILE A 772 -37.56 13.19 -45.56
CA ILE A 772 -36.95 13.19 -44.22
C ILE A 772 -36.65 14.62 -43.73
N HIS A 773 -36.19 15.52 -44.61
CA HIS A 773 -35.94 16.91 -44.23
C HIS A 773 -37.25 17.64 -43.91
N ASP A 774 -38.29 17.46 -44.73
CA ASP A 774 -39.63 18.00 -44.49
C ASP A 774 -40.26 17.45 -43.21
N GLU A 775 -40.11 16.15 -42.93
CA GLU A 775 -40.63 15.53 -41.70
C GLU A 775 -39.92 16.09 -40.46
N ILE A 776 -38.59 16.21 -40.48
CA ILE A 776 -37.81 16.84 -39.40
C ILE A 776 -38.27 18.30 -39.21
N ALA A 777 -38.30 19.10 -40.28
CA ALA A 777 -38.71 20.51 -40.21
C ALA A 777 -40.14 20.68 -39.66
N SER A 778 -41.09 19.85 -40.10
CA SER A 778 -42.47 19.88 -39.61
C SER A 778 -42.57 19.55 -38.11
N SER A 779 -41.75 18.61 -37.62
CA SER A 779 -41.76 18.21 -36.20
C SER A 779 -41.11 19.25 -35.29
N VAL A 780 -40.06 19.94 -35.76
CA VAL A 780 -39.43 21.07 -35.05
C VAL A 780 -40.38 22.28 -35.02
N TYR A 781 -41.14 22.52 -36.09
CA TYR A 781 -42.22 23.52 -36.11
C TYR A 781 -43.36 23.17 -35.13
N GLN A 782 -43.77 21.90 -35.05
CA GLN A 782 -44.78 21.45 -34.07
C GLN A 782 -44.30 21.60 -32.62
N ALA A 783 -43.06 21.25 -32.31
CA ALA A 783 -42.50 21.39 -30.96
C ALA A 783 -42.33 22.87 -30.56
N SER A 784 -41.81 23.72 -31.45
CA SER A 784 -41.65 25.16 -31.19
C SER A 784 -43.00 25.87 -31.03
N SER A 785 -44.00 25.55 -31.86
CA SER A 785 -45.35 26.12 -31.72
C SER A 785 -46.08 25.63 -30.46
N ALA A 786 -45.86 24.38 -30.02
CA ALA A 786 -46.39 23.86 -28.76
C ALA A 786 -45.81 24.54 -27.51
N ASN A 787 -44.53 24.95 -27.54
CA ASN A 787 -43.87 25.67 -26.46
C ASN A 787 -44.15 27.19 -26.45
N GLY A 788 -44.81 27.71 -27.49
CA GLY A 788 -45.26 29.09 -27.57
C GLY A 788 -44.19 30.09 -28.04
N ASN A 789 -44.68 31.25 -28.48
CA ASN A 789 -43.85 32.28 -29.13
C ASN A 789 -43.04 33.08 -28.09
N VAL A 790 -41.94 32.52 -27.59
CA VAL A 790 -40.95 33.27 -26.80
C VAL A 790 -40.19 34.20 -27.73
N GLN A 791 -40.52 35.48 -27.66
CA GLN A 791 -39.90 36.54 -28.45
C GLN A 791 -38.41 36.65 -28.12
N ALA A 792 -37.55 36.77 -29.14
CA ALA A 792 -36.10 36.63 -29.02
C ALA A 792 -35.41 37.84 -28.38
N ASP A 793 -35.56 38.01 -27.06
CA ASP A 793 -34.70 38.83 -26.20
C ASP A 793 -34.91 38.47 -24.70
N SER A 794 -34.44 37.30 -24.27
CA SER A 794 -34.19 36.96 -22.86
C SER A 794 -33.42 35.63 -22.71
N GLU A 795 -32.72 35.45 -21.59
CA GLU A 795 -31.83 34.30 -21.36
C GLU A 795 -32.59 32.96 -21.20
N THR A 796 -31.96 31.89 -21.67
CA THR A 796 -32.59 30.59 -21.92
C THR A 796 -33.14 29.89 -20.66
N GLN A 797 -34.46 29.91 -20.50
CA GLN A 797 -35.20 29.03 -19.57
C GLN A 797 -36.02 28.00 -20.37
N PRO A 798 -35.57 26.73 -20.50
CA PRO A 798 -36.31 25.73 -21.25
C PRO A 798 -37.55 25.26 -20.48
N ILE A 799 -38.73 25.71 -20.89
CA ILE A 799 -40.02 25.32 -20.28
C ILE A 799 -40.53 24.00 -20.88
N MET A 800 -39.70 22.97 -20.88
CA MET A 800 -40.24 21.62 -20.71
C MET A 800 -40.42 21.40 -19.20
N GLY A 801 -41.46 20.67 -18.79
CA GLY A 801 -41.64 20.32 -17.38
C GLY A 801 -40.48 19.46 -16.90
N SER A 802 -39.46 20.09 -16.28
CA SER A 802 -38.12 19.52 -16.10
C SER A 802 -38.17 18.06 -15.66
N ILE A 803 -37.44 17.20 -16.38
CA ILE A 803 -37.28 15.78 -16.05
C ILE A 803 -36.50 15.71 -14.74
N LYS A 804 -37.22 15.83 -13.61
CA LYS A 804 -36.67 16.11 -12.29
C LYS A 804 -35.53 15.15 -11.99
N GLY A 805 -34.31 15.65 -12.06
CA GLY A 805 -33.10 14.86 -11.93
C GLY A 805 -33.10 14.11 -10.60
N PHE A 806 -33.46 12.82 -10.66
CA PHE A 806 -33.71 12.04 -9.46
C PHE A 806 -32.49 12.03 -8.55
N ARG A 807 -32.74 12.11 -7.24
CA ARG A 807 -31.68 12.11 -6.23
C ARG A 807 -30.81 10.86 -6.36
N ARG A 808 -29.59 11.06 -6.85
CA ARG A 808 -28.59 9.99 -6.97
C ARG A 808 -28.22 9.45 -5.58
N ILE A 809 -27.84 8.18 -5.56
CA ILE A 809 -27.52 7.46 -4.33
C ILE A 809 -26.23 8.00 -3.71
N SER A 810 -26.23 8.21 -2.39
CA SER A 810 -25.08 8.75 -1.66
C SER A 810 -23.88 7.79 -1.66
N TRP A 811 -22.67 8.34 -1.61
CA TRP A 811 -21.42 7.55 -1.67
C TRP A 811 -21.35 6.40 -0.65
N PRO A 812 -21.81 6.53 0.62
CA PRO A 812 -21.83 5.40 1.56
C PRO A 812 -22.75 4.26 1.13
N ARG A 813 -23.91 4.56 0.50
CA ARG A 813 -24.79 3.53 -0.07
C ARG A 813 -24.15 2.88 -1.32
N GLN A 814 -23.51 3.65 -2.20
CA GLN A 814 -22.76 3.11 -3.34
C GLN A 814 -21.65 2.15 -2.86
N PHE A 815 -20.84 2.59 -1.89
CA PHE A 815 -19.81 1.76 -1.27
C PHE A 815 -20.38 0.48 -0.67
N LEU A 816 -21.49 0.52 0.07
CA LEU A 816 -22.11 -0.67 0.67
C LEU A 816 -22.62 -1.66 -0.40
N ILE A 817 -23.20 -1.17 -1.49
CA ILE A 817 -23.66 -2.01 -2.61
C ILE A 817 -22.45 -2.68 -3.30
N LEU A 818 -21.41 -1.90 -3.62
CA LEU A 818 -20.20 -2.40 -4.25
C LEU A 818 -19.42 -3.37 -3.34
N SER A 819 -19.35 -3.10 -2.04
CA SER A 819 -18.80 -4.00 -1.02
C SER A 819 -19.53 -5.34 -0.99
N ARG A 820 -20.87 -5.31 -1.02
CA ARG A 820 -21.71 -6.52 -1.09
C ARG A 820 -21.49 -7.29 -2.39
N ARG A 821 -21.20 -6.61 -3.51
CA ARG A 821 -20.82 -7.21 -4.79
C ARG A 821 -19.46 -7.89 -4.73
N THR A 822 -18.42 -7.17 -4.28
CA THR A 822 -17.04 -7.68 -4.16
C THR A 822 -16.97 -8.87 -3.19
N TRP A 823 -17.64 -8.79 -2.04
CA TRP A 823 -17.71 -9.90 -1.07
C TRP A 823 -18.37 -11.15 -1.66
N ARG A 824 -19.48 -10.99 -2.42
CA ARG A 824 -20.12 -12.11 -3.13
C ARG A 824 -19.20 -12.72 -4.19
N ASN A 825 -18.49 -11.89 -4.95
CA ASN A 825 -17.51 -12.35 -5.94
C ASN A 825 -16.41 -13.19 -5.27
N LEU A 826 -15.78 -12.66 -4.23
CA LEU A 826 -14.69 -13.33 -3.49
C LEU A 826 -15.15 -14.63 -2.82
N HIS A 827 -16.28 -14.62 -2.11
CA HIS A 827 -16.81 -15.83 -1.45
C HIS A 827 -17.20 -16.92 -2.47
N ARG A 828 -17.57 -16.57 -3.70
CA ARG A 828 -17.85 -17.54 -4.78
C ARG A 828 -16.62 -17.98 -5.56
N ASN A 829 -15.48 -17.31 -5.37
CA ASN A 829 -14.16 -17.72 -5.84
C ASN A 829 -13.28 -18.22 -4.67
N PRO A 830 -13.70 -19.25 -3.91
CA PRO A 830 -12.97 -19.69 -2.72
C PRO A 830 -11.56 -20.22 -3.04
N MET A 831 -11.28 -20.59 -4.29
CA MET A 831 -9.99 -21.16 -4.71
C MET A 831 -8.82 -20.21 -4.42
N LEU A 832 -8.91 -18.92 -4.81
CA LEU A 832 -7.85 -17.94 -4.57
C LEU A 832 -7.58 -17.75 -3.07
N MET A 833 -8.64 -17.57 -2.28
CA MET A 833 -8.56 -17.40 -0.83
C MET A 833 -8.03 -18.66 -0.12
N LEU A 834 -8.48 -19.84 -0.54
CA LEU A 834 -8.01 -21.13 -0.01
C LEU A 834 -6.53 -21.36 -0.33
N THR A 835 -6.08 -21.04 -1.55
CA THR A 835 -4.67 -21.13 -1.92
C THR A 835 -3.82 -20.23 -1.03
N HIS A 836 -4.19 -18.96 -0.83
CA HIS A 836 -3.43 -18.05 0.05
C HIS A 836 -3.33 -18.55 1.50
N TYR A 837 -4.44 -19.04 2.08
CA TYR A 837 -4.40 -19.61 3.43
C TYR A 837 -3.58 -20.90 3.50
N ALA A 838 -3.75 -21.81 2.54
CA ALA A 838 -2.98 -23.05 2.48
C ALA A 838 -1.48 -22.80 2.32
N THR A 839 -1.07 -21.87 1.45
CA THR A 839 0.35 -21.49 1.30
C THR A 839 0.90 -20.88 2.58
N ALA A 840 0.14 -20.00 3.26
CA ALA A 840 0.58 -19.40 4.52
C ALA A 840 0.79 -20.46 5.62
N ILE A 841 -0.13 -21.42 5.74
CA ILE A 841 -0.02 -22.52 6.73
C ILE A 841 1.18 -23.43 6.42
N VAL A 842 1.34 -23.85 5.16
CA VAL A 842 2.45 -24.75 4.75
C VAL A 842 3.80 -24.07 4.92
N LEU A 843 3.93 -22.80 4.51
CA LEU A 843 5.16 -22.02 4.69
C LEU A 843 5.44 -21.73 6.17
N ALA A 844 4.40 -21.51 6.99
CA ALA A 844 4.56 -21.31 8.44
C ALA A 844 5.12 -22.56 9.14
N VAL A 845 4.53 -23.73 8.87
CA VAL A 845 4.99 -25.00 9.45
C VAL A 845 6.38 -25.37 8.94
N LEU A 846 6.68 -25.18 7.65
CA LEU A 846 8.00 -25.44 7.08
C LEU A 846 9.07 -24.52 7.69
N SER A 847 8.80 -23.21 7.80
CA SER A 847 9.76 -22.25 8.38
C SER A 847 9.95 -22.49 9.89
N GLY A 848 8.85 -22.77 10.62
CA GLY A 848 8.90 -23.09 12.05
C GLY A 848 9.56 -24.44 12.37
N TRP A 849 9.60 -25.37 11.41
CA TRP A 849 10.36 -26.62 11.52
C TRP A 849 11.85 -26.42 11.22
N LEU A 850 12.19 -25.59 10.22
CA LEU A 850 13.57 -25.29 9.85
C LEU A 850 14.30 -24.53 10.97
N PHE A 851 13.66 -23.51 11.55
CA PHE A 851 14.19 -22.70 12.65
C PHE A 851 13.63 -23.11 14.02
N TYR A 852 13.44 -24.41 14.25
CA TYR A 852 12.80 -24.91 15.49
C TYR A 852 13.63 -24.60 16.74
N ALA A 853 12.97 -24.03 17.76
CA ALA A 853 13.51 -23.81 19.12
C ALA A 853 14.93 -23.18 19.19
N MET A 854 15.13 -22.04 18.53
CA MET A 854 16.44 -21.34 18.45
C MET A 854 17.03 -21.02 19.84
N THR A 855 18.29 -21.38 20.05
CA THR A 855 19.02 -21.10 21.31
C THR A 855 19.32 -19.60 21.50
N ASN A 856 19.95 -19.21 22.60
CA ASN A 856 20.32 -17.81 22.89
C ASN A 856 21.83 -17.55 22.65
N ASP A 857 22.44 -18.29 21.72
CA ASP A 857 23.88 -18.23 21.44
C ASP A 857 24.13 -17.50 20.10
N ILE A 858 25.39 -17.23 19.75
CA ILE A 858 25.72 -16.54 18.47
C ILE A 858 25.12 -17.27 17.23
N GLY A 859 25.08 -18.60 17.23
CA GLY A 859 24.41 -19.39 16.17
C GLY A 859 22.92 -19.09 16.10
N GLY A 860 22.22 -19.16 17.24
CA GLY A 860 20.80 -18.80 17.33
C GLY A 860 20.48 -17.33 16.97
N PHE A 861 21.45 -16.42 17.07
CA PHE A 861 21.30 -15.07 16.53
C PHE A 861 21.35 -15.03 15.00
N GLN A 862 22.23 -15.82 14.36
CA GLN A 862 22.23 -15.99 12.90
C GLN A 862 20.93 -16.67 12.42
N ASP A 863 20.40 -17.63 13.16
CA ASP A 863 19.10 -18.24 12.87
C ASP A 863 17.96 -17.21 12.92
N ARG A 864 17.96 -16.28 13.89
CA ARG A 864 16.99 -15.17 13.97
C ARG A 864 17.12 -14.21 12.78
N LEU A 865 18.34 -13.85 12.39
CA LEU A 865 18.61 -13.04 11.19
C LEU A 865 18.05 -13.72 9.92
N GLY A 866 18.27 -15.02 9.77
CA GLY A 866 17.77 -15.81 8.65
C GLY A 866 16.25 -15.97 8.64
N LEU A 867 15.66 -16.29 9.80
CA LEU A 867 14.22 -16.46 9.99
C LEU A 867 13.45 -15.21 9.54
N PHE A 868 13.79 -14.03 10.05
CA PHE A 868 13.07 -12.79 9.71
C PHE A 868 13.26 -12.40 8.24
N PHE A 869 14.46 -12.60 7.67
CA PHE A 869 14.72 -12.30 6.26
C PHE A 869 13.88 -13.20 5.33
N PHE A 870 13.86 -14.52 5.61
CA PHE A 870 13.09 -15.50 4.85
C PHE A 870 11.57 -15.28 4.98
N LEU A 871 11.09 -14.99 6.19
CA LEU A 871 9.69 -14.67 6.50
C LEU A 871 9.19 -13.43 5.75
N LEU A 872 9.99 -12.37 5.66
CA LEU A 872 9.68 -11.19 4.85
C LEU A 872 9.74 -11.50 3.35
N ALA A 873 10.76 -12.23 2.88
CA ALA A 873 10.91 -12.60 1.47
C ALA A 873 9.70 -13.39 0.95
N LEU A 874 9.25 -14.41 1.69
CA LEU A 874 8.09 -15.22 1.33
C LEU A 874 6.81 -14.39 1.21
N PHE A 875 6.52 -13.51 2.18
CA PHE A 875 5.35 -12.64 2.08
C PHE A 875 5.47 -11.59 0.98
N GLY A 876 6.65 -10.99 0.81
CA GLY A 876 6.93 -10.01 -0.23
C GLY A 876 6.57 -10.53 -1.62
N PHE A 877 7.10 -11.69 -2.01
CA PHE A 877 6.78 -12.28 -3.32
C PHE A 877 5.34 -12.85 -3.39
N SER A 878 4.75 -13.29 -2.29
CA SER A 878 3.32 -13.69 -2.26
C SER A 878 2.37 -12.54 -2.66
N ASN A 879 2.77 -11.28 -2.43
CA ASN A 879 1.98 -10.10 -2.77
C ASN A 879 1.97 -9.73 -4.27
N LEU A 880 2.76 -10.37 -5.13
CA LEU A 880 2.63 -10.23 -6.58
C LEU A 880 1.22 -10.61 -7.07
N THR A 881 0.53 -11.50 -6.36
CA THR A 881 -0.89 -11.81 -6.61
C THR A 881 -1.85 -10.60 -6.54
N ALA A 882 -1.47 -9.49 -5.92
CA ALA A 882 -2.26 -8.26 -5.91
C ALA A 882 -2.29 -7.55 -7.28
N LEU A 883 -1.35 -7.86 -8.19
CA LEU A 883 -1.29 -7.27 -9.54
C LEU A 883 -2.53 -7.61 -10.40
N THR A 884 -3.05 -8.83 -10.26
CA THR A 884 -4.16 -9.34 -11.10
C THR A 884 -5.54 -8.97 -10.57
N VAL A 885 -5.62 -8.54 -9.30
CA VAL A 885 -6.87 -8.15 -8.60
C VAL A 885 -7.62 -7.03 -9.33
N PHE A 886 -6.90 -6.12 -9.98
CA PHE A 886 -7.49 -5.03 -10.76
C PHE A 886 -7.60 -5.34 -12.26
N SER A 887 -6.64 -6.05 -12.86
CA SER A 887 -6.61 -6.26 -14.32
C SER A 887 -7.87 -7.00 -14.82
N ALA A 888 -8.34 -8.01 -14.10
CA ALA A 888 -9.51 -8.79 -14.46
C ALA A 888 -10.85 -8.02 -14.43
N GLU A 889 -10.99 -6.99 -13.58
CA GLU A 889 -12.23 -6.18 -13.47
C GLU A 889 -12.12 -4.81 -14.18
N ARG A 890 -10.95 -4.49 -14.76
CA ARG A 890 -10.64 -3.20 -15.41
C ARG A 890 -11.67 -2.79 -16.47
N LEU A 891 -12.07 -3.72 -17.34
CA LEU A 891 -13.00 -3.46 -18.44
C LEU A 891 -14.40 -3.10 -17.92
N ILE A 892 -14.87 -3.84 -16.92
CA ILE A 892 -16.14 -3.60 -16.23
C ILE A 892 -16.12 -2.22 -15.55
N PHE A 893 -15.06 -1.89 -14.82
CA PHE A 893 -14.89 -0.59 -14.17
C PHE A 893 -14.94 0.58 -15.17
N VAL A 894 -14.28 0.45 -16.33
CA VAL A 894 -14.28 1.51 -17.36
C VAL A 894 -15.69 1.68 -17.96
N ARG A 895 -16.39 0.60 -18.31
CA ARG A 895 -17.78 0.64 -18.84
C ARG A 895 -18.76 1.22 -17.80
N GLU A 896 -18.71 0.77 -16.56
CA GLU A 896 -19.57 1.28 -15.47
C GLU A 896 -19.27 2.74 -15.12
N ARG A 897 -18.00 3.19 -15.22
CA ARG A 897 -17.62 4.61 -15.06
C ARG A 897 -18.12 5.46 -16.22
N ALA A 898 -18.05 4.98 -17.46
CA ALA A 898 -18.53 5.69 -18.65
C ALA A 898 -20.06 5.90 -18.61
N ASN A 899 -20.81 4.87 -18.26
CA ASN A 899 -22.27 4.95 -18.06
C ASN A 899 -22.67 5.56 -16.70
N GLY A 900 -21.70 6.01 -15.88
CA GLY A 900 -21.94 6.81 -14.67
C GLY A 900 -22.57 6.08 -13.48
N TYR A 901 -22.38 4.76 -13.36
CA TYR A 901 -23.02 3.91 -12.34
C TYR A 901 -22.64 4.30 -10.89
N TYR A 902 -21.40 4.76 -10.65
CA TYR A 902 -20.90 5.12 -9.32
C TYR A 902 -19.69 6.07 -9.36
N ALA A 903 -19.35 6.64 -8.20
CA ALA A 903 -18.12 7.42 -8.02
C ALA A 903 -16.88 6.50 -7.96
N PRO A 904 -15.77 6.81 -8.66
CA PRO A 904 -14.56 5.96 -8.69
C PRO A 904 -14.01 5.60 -7.31
N ILE A 905 -14.06 6.54 -6.36
CA ILE A 905 -13.59 6.34 -4.98
C ILE A 905 -14.38 5.27 -4.21
N THR A 906 -15.69 5.14 -4.48
CA THR A 906 -16.53 4.14 -3.79
C THR A 906 -16.24 2.72 -4.29
N TYR A 907 -15.90 2.57 -5.57
CA TYR A 907 -15.40 1.33 -6.13
C TYR A 907 -14.00 0.99 -5.60
N PHE A 908 -13.06 1.95 -5.64
CA PHE A 908 -11.69 1.72 -5.15
C PHE A 908 -11.68 1.29 -3.68
N ALA A 909 -12.38 2.03 -2.81
CA ALA A 909 -12.48 1.69 -1.39
C ALA A 909 -13.15 0.31 -1.19
N ALA A 910 -14.25 0.01 -1.89
CA ALA A 910 -14.92 -1.28 -1.79
C ALA A 910 -14.08 -2.46 -2.31
N LYS A 911 -13.19 -2.22 -3.29
CA LYS A 911 -12.25 -3.23 -3.80
C LYS A 911 -11.10 -3.44 -2.82
N VAL A 912 -10.42 -2.36 -2.39
CA VAL A 912 -9.27 -2.43 -1.49
C VAL A 912 -9.64 -3.05 -0.15
N VAL A 913 -10.72 -2.62 0.51
CA VAL A 913 -11.12 -3.16 1.83
C VAL A 913 -11.40 -4.67 1.78
N PHE A 914 -12.07 -5.13 0.72
CA PHE A 914 -12.47 -6.54 0.58
C PHE A 914 -11.42 -7.44 -0.07
N ASP A 915 -10.32 -6.87 -0.60
CA ASP A 915 -9.11 -7.61 -0.98
C ASP A 915 -8.13 -7.70 0.20
N VAL A 916 -7.84 -6.56 0.84
CA VAL A 916 -6.87 -6.44 1.94
C VAL A 916 -7.26 -7.31 3.15
N ILE A 917 -8.51 -7.24 3.62
CA ILE A 917 -8.89 -7.96 4.84
C ILE A 917 -8.76 -9.48 4.66
N PRO A 918 -9.32 -10.12 3.61
CA PRO A 918 -9.21 -11.57 3.48
C PRO A 918 -7.84 -12.03 2.98
N LEU A 919 -7.25 -11.35 1.98
CA LEU A 919 -6.06 -11.85 1.29
C LEU A 919 -4.73 -11.29 1.81
N ARG A 920 -4.73 -10.20 2.60
CA ARG A 920 -3.50 -9.54 3.09
C ARG A 920 -3.39 -9.41 4.61
N LEU A 921 -4.50 -9.32 5.35
CA LEU A 921 -4.49 -9.25 6.81
C LEU A 921 -4.46 -10.65 7.46
N ILE A 922 -5.31 -11.58 6.99
CA ILE A 922 -5.44 -12.91 7.61
C ILE A 922 -4.21 -13.81 7.41
N PRO A 923 -3.56 -13.92 6.22
CA PRO A 923 -2.41 -14.80 6.03
C PRO A 923 -1.19 -14.53 6.96
N PRO A 924 -0.71 -13.29 7.16
CA PRO A 924 0.40 -13.02 8.10
C PRO A 924 0.01 -13.24 9.56
N ILE A 925 -1.26 -13.06 9.93
CA ILE A 925 -1.75 -13.41 11.27
C ILE A 925 -1.65 -14.91 11.51
N ILE A 926 -2.15 -15.74 10.57
CA ILE A 926 -2.08 -17.21 10.68
C ILE A 926 -0.62 -17.68 10.77
N MET A 927 0.25 -17.17 9.87
CA MET A 927 1.66 -17.55 9.84
C MET A 927 2.42 -17.08 11.08
N GLY A 928 2.17 -15.86 11.56
CA GLY A 928 2.81 -15.32 12.77
C GLY A 928 2.42 -16.09 14.05
N VAL A 929 1.15 -16.47 14.19
CA VAL A 929 0.65 -17.29 15.31
C VAL A 929 1.29 -18.69 15.34
N ILE A 930 1.67 -19.24 14.18
CA ILE A 930 2.32 -20.56 14.07
C ILE A 930 3.84 -20.47 14.28
N ILE A 931 4.53 -19.57 13.56
CA ILE A 931 6.00 -19.45 13.60
C ILE A 931 6.51 -19.00 14.98
N TYR A 932 5.86 -18.00 15.59
CA TYR A 932 6.40 -17.35 16.79
C TYR A 932 6.63 -18.31 17.97
N PRO A 933 5.68 -19.21 18.35
CA PRO A 933 5.95 -20.24 19.35
C PRO A 933 6.94 -21.29 18.84
N MET A 934 6.76 -21.84 17.62
CA MET A 934 7.59 -22.95 17.10
C MET A 934 9.09 -22.65 17.07
N THR A 935 9.46 -21.39 16.81
CA THR A 935 10.86 -20.97 16.68
C THR A 935 11.51 -20.54 18.01
N GLY A 936 10.74 -20.46 19.11
CA GLY A 936 11.29 -20.15 20.44
C GLY A 936 11.65 -18.67 20.67
N LEU A 937 11.00 -17.74 19.97
CA LEU A 937 11.12 -16.29 20.17
C LEU A 937 10.69 -15.86 21.59
N THR A 938 10.96 -14.61 21.99
CA THR A 938 10.69 -14.17 23.38
C THR A 938 9.19 -14.26 23.75
N PRO A 939 8.79 -14.99 24.81
CA PRO A 939 7.39 -15.26 25.13
C PRO A 939 6.67 -14.10 25.85
N LYS A 940 6.86 -12.86 25.37
CA LYS A 940 6.29 -11.63 25.94
C LYS A 940 5.18 -11.09 25.04
N TRP A 941 3.96 -10.94 25.59
CA TRP A 941 2.78 -10.46 24.84
C TRP A 941 3.02 -9.15 24.05
N PRO A 942 3.69 -8.10 24.59
CA PRO A 942 3.96 -6.89 23.81
C PRO A 942 4.86 -7.14 22.59
N THR A 943 5.92 -7.94 22.76
CA THR A 943 6.87 -8.30 21.70
C THR A 943 6.19 -9.11 20.59
N PHE A 944 5.31 -10.04 20.96
CA PHE A 944 4.48 -10.80 20.01
C PHE A 944 3.51 -9.88 19.23
N CYS A 945 2.84 -8.94 19.91
CA CYS A 945 1.93 -8.01 19.26
C CYS A 945 2.66 -7.06 18.29
N ILE A 946 3.87 -6.60 18.62
CA ILE A 946 4.70 -5.78 17.73
C ILE A 946 5.19 -6.61 16.53
N PHE A 947 5.66 -7.84 16.74
CA PHE A 947 6.05 -8.77 15.67
C PHE A 947 4.91 -8.99 14.66
N LEU A 948 3.70 -9.26 15.15
CA LEU A 948 2.51 -9.45 14.32
C LEU A 948 2.06 -8.16 13.62
N LEU A 949 2.20 -7.00 14.26
CA LEU A 949 1.92 -5.69 13.66
C LEU A 949 2.88 -5.38 12.50
N VAL A 950 4.19 -5.58 12.67
CA VAL A 950 5.20 -5.38 11.62
C VAL A 950 4.91 -6.30 10.43
N LEU A 951 4.63 -7.58 10.68
CA LEU A 951 4.23 -8.55 9.66
C LEU A 951 3.02 -8.08 8.82
N VAL A 952 1.97 -7.59 9.50
CA VAL A 952 0.75 -7.10 8.85
C VAL A 952 1.00 -5.82 8.05
N LEU A 953 1.76 -4.86 8.61
CA LEU A 953 2.07 -3.59 7.95
C LEU A 953 2.98 -3.78 6.73
N PHE A 954 3.99 -4.64 6.82
CA PHE A 954 4.85 -5.01 5.70
C PHE A 954 4.02 -5.67 4.58
N ASN A 955 3.17 -6.63 4.91
CA ASN A 955 2.33 -7.33 3.92
C ASN A 955 1.32 -6.37 3.24
N LEU A 956 0.78 -5.40 3.99
CA LEU A 956 -0.06 -4.33 3.47
C LEU A 956 0.70 -3.39 2.53
N ALA A 957 1.91 -2.95 2.91
CA ALA A 957 2.75 -2.06 2.11
C ALA A 957 3.19 -2.72 0.79
N ALA A 958 3.67 -3.96 0.85
CA ALA A 958 4.01 -4.76 -0.34
C ALA A 958 2.80 -4.93 -1.27
N SER A 959 1.62 -5.21 -0.72
CA SER A 959 0.38 -5.30 -1.50
C SER A 959 -0.03 -3.96 -2.12
N ALA A 960 0.22 -2.82 -1.46
CA ALA A 960 -0.08 -1.49 -1.99
C ALA A 960 0.84 -1.13 -3.18
N ILE A 961 2.13 -1.47 -3.11
CA ILE A 961 3.08 -1.32 -4.23
C ILE A 961 2.61 -2.17 -5.42
N CYS A 962 2.36 -3.46 -5.20
CA CYS A 962 1.92 -4.38 -6.24
C CYS A 962 0.58 -3.93 -6.88
N LEU A 963 -0.40 -3.53 -6.07
CA LEU A 963 -1.68 -3.01 -6.57
C LEU A 963 -1.51 -1.72 -7.38
N THR A 964 -0.57 -0.84 -7.01
CA THR A 964 -0.23 0.36 -7.79
C THR A 964 0.32 0.00 -9.17
N ILE A 965 1.27 -0.93 -9.23
CA ILE A 965 1.85 -1.43 -10.49
C ILE A 965 0.75 -2.06 -11.38
N GLY A 966 -0.16 -2.84 -10.81
CA GLY A 966 -1.30 -3.46 -11.52
C GLY A 966 -2.34 -2.48 -12.07
N ILE A 967 -2.36 -1.22 -11.60
CA ILE A 967 -3.19 -0.14 -12.14
C ILE A 967 -2.45 0.64 -13.24
N LEU A 968 -1.15 0.89 -13.05
CA LEU A 968 -0.29 1.61 -14.00
C LEU A 968 -0.17 0.88 -15.35
N PHE A 969 0.15 -0.40 -15.32
CA PHE A 969 0.35 -1.19 -16.54
C PHE A 969 -0.98 -1.75 -17.09
N ARG A 970 -1.04 -1.98 -18.40
CA ARG A 970 -2.20 -2.61 -19.07
C ARG A 970 -2.08 -4.12 -19.14
N ASP A 971 -0.86 -4.59 -19.39
CA ASP A 971 -0.53 -6.00 -19.56
C ASP A 971 -0.14 -6.65 -18.22
N GLY A 972 -0.67 -7.83 -17.95
CA GLY A 972 -0.44 -8.55 -16.69
C GLY A 972 0.95 -9.18 -16.57
N ALA A 973 1.57 -9.59 -17.68
CA ALA A 973 2.93 -10.15 -17.68
C ALA A 973 3.97 -9.04 -17.46
N VAL A 974 3.80 -7.88 -18.11
CA VAL A 974 4.62 -6.68 -17.86
C VAL A 974 4.49 -6.22 -16.41
N ALA A 975 3.26 -6.18 -15.87
CA ALA A 975 3.03 -5.84 -14.46
C ALA A 975 3.72 -6.82 -13.51
N ASN A 976 3.70 -8.13 -13.81
CA ASN A 976 4.37 -9.16 -13.00
C ASN A 976 5.89 -9.10 -13.07
N LEU A 977 6.47 -8.83 -14.25
CA LEU A 977 7.91 -8.64 -14.42
C LEU A 977 8.40 -7.44 -13.58
N ILE A 978 7.72 -6.30 -13.70
CA ILE A 978 8.09 -5.07 -12.99
C ILE A 978 7.85 -5.21 -11.48
N GLY A 979 6.74 -5.81 -11.06
CA GLY A 979 6.49 -6.12 -9.65
C GLY A 979 7.57 -7.04 -9.05
N SER A 980 7.97 -8.09 -9.77
CA SER A 980 9.03 -9.00 -9.32
C SER A 980 10.38 -8.29 -9.19
N LEU A 981 10.72 -7.42 -10.15
CA LEU A 981 11.94 -6.62 -10.14
C LEU A 981 11.98 -5.64 -8.96
N VAL A 982 10.87 -4.94 -8.69
CA VAL A 982 10.76 -3.99 -7.56
C VAL A 982 10.89 -4.72 -6.22
N MET A 983 10.25 -5.89 -6.06
CA MET A 983 10.36 -6.67 -4.82
C MET A 983 11.77 -7.25 -4.63
N LEU A 984 12.43 -7.72 -5.71
CA LEU A 984 13.81 -8.20 -5.66
C LEU A 984 14.81 -7.07 -5.33
N PHE A 985 14.65 -5.90 -5.93
CA PHE A 985 15.48 -4.72 -5.63
C PHE A 985 15.29 -4.28 -4.17
N SER A 986 14.05 -4.24 -3.68
CA SER A 986 13.78 -3.90 -2.28
C SER A 986 14.40 -4.94 -1.32
N LEU A 987 14.34 -6.23 -1.64
CA LEU A 987 14.97 -7.29 -0.83
C LEU A 987 16.50 -7.15 -0.75
N LEU A 988 17.17 -6.71 -1.83
CA LEU A 988 18.61 -6.49 -1.85
C LEU A 988 19.06 -5.44 -0.79
N PHE A 989 18.27 -4.38 -0.61
CA PHE A 989 18.53 -3.32 0.37
C PHE A 989 17.87 -3.56 1.74
N ALA A 990 17.61 -4.81 2.12
CA ALA A 990 17.03 -5.14 3.44
C ALA A 990 18.00 -4.96 4.63
N GLY A 991 19.30 -4.75 4.39
CA GLY A 991 20.35 -4.61 5.41
C GLY A 991 21.15 -5.88 5.71
N LEU A 992 20.66 -7.08 5.33
CA LEU A 992 21.40 -8.35 5.52
C LEU A 992 22.41 -8.63 4.39
N LEU A 993 22.02 -8.42 3.14
CA LEU A 993 22.84 -8.77 1.96
C LEU A 993 23.88 -7.69 1.61
N LEU A 994 23.59 -6.45 1.96
CA LEU A 994 24.47 -5.30 1.83
C LEU A 994 24.44 -4.56 3.18
N ASN A 995 25.58 -4.51 3.88
CA ASN A 995 25.77 -3.63 5.02
C ASN A 995 26.28 -2.28 4.50
N LEU A 996 25.49 -1.21 4.70
CA LEU A 996 25.82 0.14 4.23
C LEU A 996 26.44 1.04 5.32
N ASN A 997 26.64 0.53 6.54
CA ASN A 997 27.00 1.33 7.72
C ASN A 997 28.52 1.52 7.92
N HIS A 998 29.24 1.76 6.83
CA HIS A 998 30.61 2.27 6.86
C HIS A 998 30.69 3.61 6.13
N ASP A 999 31.61 4.49 6.57
CA ASP A 999 31.81 5.87 6.09
C ASP A 999 32.26 5.99 4.61
N THR A 1000 32.20 4.90 3.86
CA THR A 1000 32.62 4.75 2.46
C THR A 1000 31.45 4.74 1.48
N VAL A 1001 30.20 4.64 1.95
CA VAL A 1001 29.02 4.51 1.08
C VAL A 1001 28.50 5.87 0.63
N GLN A 1002 28.43 6.06 -0.69
CA GLN A 1002 27.90 7.27 -1.31
C GLN A 1002 26.43 7.50 -0.92
N ALA A 1003 26.09 8.71 -0.45
CA ALA A 1003 24.76 9.05 0.12
C ALA A 1003 23.55 8.72 -0.78
N ALA A 1004 23.74 8.61 -2.11
CA ALA A 1004 22.72 8.14 -3.03
C ALA A 1004 22.22 6.72 -2.71
N VAL A 1005 23.08 5.83 -2.21
CA VAL A 1005 22.71 4.44 -1.90
C VAL A 1005 21.93 4.33 -0.58
N GLN A 1006 22.25 5.18 0.41
CA GLN A 1006 21.43 5.32 1.63
C GLN A 1006 20.00 5.79 1.29
N GLY A 1007 19.84 6.67 0.30
CA GLY A 1007 18.54 7.05 -0.25
C GLY A 1007 17.76 5.89 -0.92
N LEU A 1008 18.46 4.89 -1.47
CA LEU A 1008 17.83 3.68 -2.02
C LEU A 1008 17.43 2.68 -0.92
N GLN A 1009 18.21 2.60 0.17
CA GLN A 1009 17.86 1.82 1.35
C GLN A 1009 16.58 2.36 2.03
N MET A 1010 16.44 3.69 2.15
CA MET A 1010 15.23 4.36 2.63
C MET A 1010 13.98 4.14 1.75
N LEU A 1011 14.15 3.68 0.51
CA LEU A 1011 13.04 3.30 -0.39
C LEU A 1011 12.58 1.84 -0.17
N SER A 1012 13.33 1.03 0.60
CA SER A 1012 13.03 -0.39 0.77
C SER A 1012 12.05 -0.66 1.92
N ILE A 1013 10.90 -1.26 1.60
CA ILE A 1013 9.98 -1.78 2.62
C ILE A 1013 10.53 -3.00 3.37
N PHE A 1014 11.51 -3.72 2.79
CA PHE A 1014 12.17 -4.83 3.49
C PHE A 1014 13.10 -4.33 4.60
N HIS A 1015 13.73 -3.16 4.43
CA HIS A 1015 14.60 -2.58 5.45
C HIS A 1015 13.83 -2.28 6.75
N TYR A 1016 12.80 -1.43 6.67
CA TYR A 1016 11.93 -1.11 7.81
C TYR A 1016 11.27 -2.38 8.40
N GLY A 1017 10.89 -3.34 7.55
CA GLY A 1017 10.33 -4.61 8.00
C GLY A 1017 11.34 -5.48 8.77
N TYR A 1018 12.60 -5.48 8.35
CA TYR A 1018 13.64 -6.34 8.91
C TYR A 1018 14.23 -5.77 10.20
N GLU A 1019 14.53 -4.48 10.20
CA GLU A 1019 15.05 -3.75 11.37
C GLU A 1019 14.03 -3.77 12.51
N ALA A 1020 12.75 -3.47 12.25
CA ALA A 1020 11.70 -3.52 13.26
C ALA A 1020 11.53 -4.93 13.88
N LEU A 1021 11.67 -6.01 13.11
CA LEU A 1021 11.62 -7.37 13.65
C LEU A 1021 12.84 -7.68 14.52
N LEU A 1022 14.04 -7.28 14.08
CA LEU A 1022 15.29 -7.51 14.80
C LEU A 1022 15.37 -6.71 16.10
N VAL A 1023 15.09 -5.41 16.06
CA VAL A 1023 15.11 -4.54 17.26
C VAL A 1023 14.06 -4.98 18.27
N ASN A 1024 12.90 -5.49 17.82
CA ASN A 1024 11.84 -5.99 18.71
C ASN A 1024 12.24 -7.26 19.50
N GLU A 1025 12.92 -8.24 18.88
CA GLU A 1025 13.36 -9.48 19.54
C GLU A 1025 14.73 -9.34 20.23
N VAL A 1026 15.75 -8.79 19.54
CA VAL A 1026 17.16 -8.94 19.92
C VAL A 1026 17.67 -7.84 20.87
N SER A 1027 17.11 -6.63 20.84
CA SER A 1027 17.59 -5.49 21.67
C SER A 1027 17.63 -5.77 23.18
N LYS A 1028 16.83 -6.73 23.65
CA LYS A 1028 16.67 -7.11 25.07
C LYS A 1028 17.20 -8.52 25.39
N LEU A 1029 17.94 -9.13 24.47
CA LEU A 1029 18.64 -10.39 24.70
C LEU A 1029 20.10 -10.13 25.11
N ARG A 1030 20.62 -10.97 26.00
CA ARG A 1030 22.06 -11.25 26.08
C ARG A 1030 22.31 -12.56 25.36
N LEU A 1031 23.35 -12.59 24.53
CA LEU A 1031 23.73 -13.74 23.74
C LEU A 1031 24.98 -14.38 24.33
N LYS A 1032 25.01 -15.72 24.38
CA LYS A 1032 26.19 -16.45 24.83
C LYS A 1032 27.20 -16.62 23.69
N ASP A 1033 28.45 -16.25 23.99
CA ASP A 1033 29.62 -16.41 23.15
C ASP A 1033 30.60 -17.37 23.83
N HIS A 1034 30.60 -18.64 23.40
CA HIS A 1034 31.51 -19.66 23.92
C HIS A 1034 32.90 -19.52 23.27
N ARG A 1035 33.72 -18.60 23.78
CA ARG A 1035 35.10 -18.41 23.33
C ARG A 1035 36.13 -18.77 24.39
N TYR A 1036 37.18 -19.46 23.96
CA TYR A 1036 38.29 -19.94 24.80
C TYR A 1036 37.89 -20.80 26.01
N GLY A 1037 36.72 -21.45 25.97
CA GLY A 1037 36.19 -22.26 27.08
C GLY A 1037 35.47 -21.46 28.17
N LEU A 1038 35.14 -20.18 27.91
CA LEU A 1038 34.38 -19.30 28.78
C LEU A 1038 33.07 -18.88 28.10
N ASP A 1039 32.01 -18.76 28.89
CA ASP A 1039 30.71 -18.21 28.47
C ASP A 1039 30.74 -16.69 28.63
N ILE A 1040 30.99 -15.96 27.54
CA ILE A 1040 30.95 -14.49 27.54
C ILE A 1040 29.53 -14.04 27.17
N GLU A 1041 28.84 -13.30 28.05
CA GLU A 1041 27.54 -12.69 27.72
C GLU A 1041 27.73 -11.37 26.96
N VAL A 1042 27.29 -11.32 25.70
CA VAL A 1042 27.32 -10.11 24.88
C VAL A 1042 25.90 -9.54 24.74
N PRO A 1043 25.65 -8.25 25.03
CA PRO A 1043 24.33 -7.64 24.84
C PRO A 1043 23.97 -7.53 23.36
N GLY A 1044 22.79 -8.03 22.98
CA GLY A 1044 22.31 -8.07 21.60
C GLY A 1044 22.22 -6.69 20.94
N ALA A 1045 21.95 -5.63 21.72
CA ALA A 1045 21.93 -4.25 21.24
C ALA A 1045 23.27 -3.78 20.65
N SER A 1046 24.41 -4.21 21.22
CA SER A 1046 25.75 -3.89 20.71
C SER A 1046 26.05 -4.62 19.40
N ILE A 1047 25.53 -5.84 19.25
CA ILE A 1047 25.63 -6.62 18.02
C ILE A 1047 24.76 -5.99 16.92
N LEU A 1048 23.52 -5.57 17.23
CA LEU A 1048 22.66 -4.83 16.29
C LEU A 1048 23.35 -3.57 15.75
N SER A 1049 23.96 -2.76 16.62
CA SER A 1049 24.71 -1.57 16.18
C SER A 1049 25.95 -1.90 15.35
N ALA A 1050 26.59 -3.06 15.56
CA ALA A 1050 27.72 -3.50 14.73
C ALA A 1050 27.29 -4.00 13.34
N PHE A 1051 26.05 -4.47 13.18
CA PHE A 1051 25.41 -4.71 11.88
C PHE A 1051 24.80 -3.44 11.26
N GLY A 1052 24.80 -2.33 12.00
CA GLY A 1052 24.36 -1.01 11.51
C GLY A 1052 22.89 -0.66 11.78
N PHE A 1053 22.18 -1.44 12.59
CA PHE A 1053 20.78 -1.17 12.95
C PHE A 1053 20.69 -0.23 14.17
N ASP A 1054 19.72 0.69 14.16
CA ASP A 1054 19.43 1.60 15.27
C ASP A 1054 18.47 0.96 16.28
N ASN A 1055 18.97 0.73 17.49
CA ASN A 1055 18.22 0.18 18.63
C ASN A 1055 17.00 1.04 19.04
N LEU A 1056 16.91 2.30 18.61
CA LEU A 1056 15.80 3.21 18.89
C LEU A 1056 14.79 3.37 17.73
N ALA A 1057 15.11 2.87 16.53
CA ALA A 1057 14.32 3.11 15.32
C ALA A 1057 12.96 2.38 15.26
N LEU A 1058 12.73 1.36 16.09
CA LEU A 1058 11.57 0.46 16.06
C LEU A 1058 10.21 1.13 15.76
N TRP A 1059 9.90 2.27 16.37
CA TRP A 1059 8.64 2.98 16.12
C TRP A 1059 8.66 3.84 14.84
N ASN A 1060 9.82 4.38 14.47
CA ASN A 1060 10.02 5.07 13.20
C ASN A 1060 9.79 4.10 12.03
N ASP A 1061 10.25 2.86 12.14
CA ASP A 1061 10.09 1.82 11.12
C ASP A 1061 8.64 1.35 10.97
N VAL A 1062 7.97 1.10 12.10
CA VAL A 1062 6.53 0.76 12.16
C VAL A 1062 5.68 1.88 11.55
N ILE A 1063 6.00 3.14 11.85
CA ILE A 1063 5.35 4.31 11.24
C ILE A 1063 5.72 4.41 9.75
N GLY A 1064 6.98 4.16 9.39
CA GLY A 1064 7.49 4.16 8.03
C GLY A 1064 6.72 3.20 7.12
N LEU A 1065 6.58 1.93 7.53
CA LEU A 1065 5.76 0.93 6.82
C LEU A 1065 4.31 1.38 6.64
N ALA A 1066 3.70 1.94 7.68
CA ALA A 1066 2.32 2.43 7.63
C ALA A 1066 2.15 3.63 6.67
N VAL A 1067 3.09 4.59 6.71
CA VAL A 1067 3.13 5.75 5.80
C VAL A 1067 3.40 5.30 4.36
N PHE A 1068 4.29 4.33 4.14
CA PHE A 1068 4.59 3.79 2.82
C PHE A 1068 3.35 3.11 2.21
N GLY A 1069 2.70 2.23 2.96
CA GLY A 1069 1.45 1.58 2.54
C GLY A 1069 0.33 2.58 2.24
N ALA A 1070 0.11 3.57 3.11
CA ALA A 1070 -0.89 4.62 2.90
C ALA A 1070 -0.58 5.48 1.65
N THR A 1071 0.69 5.85 1.47
CA THR A 1071 1.15 6.64 0.31
C THR A 1071 0.91 5.91 -1.00
N PHE A 1072 1.27 4.62 -1.09
CA PHE A 1072 1.01 3.82 -2.29
C PHE A 1072 -0.49 3.59 -2.54
N ILE A 1073 -1.34 3.47 -1.50
CA ILE A 1073 -2.80 3.42 -1.68
C ILE A 1073 -3.35 4.75 -2.28
N VAL A 1074 -2.81 5.91 -1.86
CA VAL A 1074 -3.19 7.21 -2.45
C VAL A 1074 -2.67 7.35 -3.88
N ILE A 1075 -1.46 6.89 -4.18
CA ILE A 1075 -0.92 6.85 -5.56
C ILE A 1075 -1.75 5.92 -6.44
N ALA A 1076 -2.13 4.73 -5.96
CA ALA A 1076 -3.02 3.80 -6.67
C ALA A 1076 -4.39 4.42 -7.00
N TYR A 1077 -5.01 5.10 -6.04
CA TYR A 1077 -6.26 5.84 -6.28
C TYR A 1077 -6.07 6.94 -7.33
N THR A 1078 -4.99 7.70 -7.23
CA THR A 1078 -4.68 8.81 -8.14
C THR A 1078 -4.41 8.31 -9.57
N ALA A 1079 -3.63 7.23 -9.70
CA ALA A 1079 -3.37 6.54 -10.95
C ALA A 1079 -4.67 6.01 -11.58
N MET A 1080 -5.55 5.34 -10.81
CA MET A 1080 -6.88 4.95 -11.28
C MET A 1080 -7.68 6.17 -11.75
N HIS A 1081 -7.73 7.23 -10.94
CA HIS A 1081 -8.59 8.36 -11.20
C HIS A 1081 -8.27 9.04 -12.54
N PHE A 1082 -6.98 9.23 -12.86
CA PHE A 1082 -6.49 9.93 -14.04
C PHE A 1082 -6.13 9.04 -15.25
N LEU A 1083 -5.50 7.87 -15.06
CA LEU A 1083 -5.08 7.00 -16.17
C LEU A 1083 -6.21 6.12 -16.72
N LEU A 1084 -7.26 5.89 -15.91
CA LEU A 1084 -8.48 5.15 -16.30
C LEU A 1084 -9.66 6.10 -16.51
N VAL A 1085 -9.38 7.33 -16.95
CA VAL A 1085 -10.33 8.13 -17.72
C VAL A 1085 -10.38 7.55 -19.13
N GLU A 1086 -11.58 7.25 -19.63
CA GLU A 1086 -11.75 6.70 -20.96
C GLU A 1086 -11.45 7.73 -22.06
N LYS A 1087 -10.24 7.66 -22.62
CA LYS A 1087 -9.83 8.42 -23.81
C LYS A 1087 -10.20 7.65 -25.08
N ARG A 1088 -11.49 7.57 -25.43
CA ARG A 1088 -11.98 7.11 -26.76
C ARG A 1088 -11.80 8.24 -27.78
#